data_AF-A0A9W6U785-F1
#
_entry.id   AF-A0A9W6U785-F1
#
_cell.length_a   1.000
_cell.length_b   1.000
_cell.length_c   1.000
_cell.angle_alpha   90.00
_cell.angle_beta   90.00
_cell.angle_gamma   90.00
#
_symmetry.space_group_name_H-M   'P 1'
#
loop_
_entity.id
_entity.type
_entity.pdbx_description
1 polymer ?
#
loop_
_entity_poly.entity_id
_entity_poly.type
_entity_poly.pdbx_seq_one_letter_code
_entity_poly.pdbx_strand_id
1 'polypeptide(L)'
;MSLCWGDAERTRKLKQALQADELGAYHKDSDASSGGRTSCSSSSHDIWDDDDESTASSDDVGSVSSASPVASKAPTSEPLQLALEACQANWLERRSDLKAQLQPPLPSGSPVSSMRKDPDACLKTLRAGALGLRRVVPIVVPVELAPPSEYDLRSTNGLMKCVNALAPLPTPEQLSAKHLAINELQRVVDLWLRRTLDDIERVPADSDRKSTATLLLGGSWHLKVGMAESDLDVVAFMPHAITAEIFFSSLCEHLGKEASVSDLVARRKAAVPVLSFQLSSVRVDLLFARYAQKQAVPKHLPFLPGDDMLVMRGMDATSVRSLSVARVASLILELVPNASVFRSCLRVIRLWARRRGLYSNKAGYLGGISWALLVCFVCQMFPRASVASLVHRFFSVLASWRWPTPILVAHPSNGGNSDNVQWDPQHNIHDRAHLMPIITPGFPAVNTAVNVNISTLRVLREEFARGQRIMDDLRRRSLSHPSSWNQLFTPTEVLVRYDHHIAIELRAPNEGALAEWSSFVASRTRKLVETLQHTPSVATLHPLPEIVRPQGAESNDNEVTGYYFIGYTINAPPPPRRGDRRHSARAPVQGKPGNEELAKSCVASATRYFLATELDAAAEKKPGMEVEINYRSWNDLPSTVFPGGRTAAIGERARYILSQAHHVNLALGLAR
;
A
#
# COMPACT_ATOMS: atom_id res chain seq x y z
N MET A 1 7.20 -29.01 -13.31
CA MET A 1 5.77 -28.84 -13.65
C MET A 1 5.02 -30.10 -13.26
N SER A 2 4.03 -30.01 -12.38
CA SER A 2 2.96 -31.01 -12.25
C SER A 2 1.70 -30.28 -12.72
N LEU A 3 1.33 -30.53 -13.98
CA LEU A 3 0.10 -30.03 -14.60
C LEU A 3 -1.06 -30.88 -14.07
N CYS A 4 -2.07 -30.23 -13.48
CA CYS A 4 -3.33 -30.87 -13.18
C CYS A 4 -3.97 -31.36 -14.50
N TRP A 5 -4.17 -32.66 -14.60
CA TRP A 5 -4.67 -33.39 -15.77
C TRP A 5 -6.06 -32.96 -16.28
N GLY A 6 -6.76 -32.05 -15.60
CA GLY A 6 -8.07 -31.54 -16.02
C GLY A 6 -8.04 -30.47 -17.11
N ASP A 7 -6.96 -29.67 -17.20
CA ASP A 7 -6.92 -28.52 -18.13
C ASP A 7 -6.52 -28.93 -19.56
N ALA A 8 -5.72 -29.99 -19.72
CA ALA A 8 -5.30 -30.48 -21.04
C ALA A 8 -6.49 -31.03 -21.86
N GLU A 9 -7.40 -31.79 -21.23
CA GLU A 9 -8.57 -32.36 -21.90
C GLU A 9 -9.55 -31.25 -22.33
N ARG A 10 -9.69 -30.19 -21.52
CA ARG A 10 -10.53 -29.03 -21.82
C ARG A 10 -10.01 -28.24 -23.00
N THR A 11 -8.69 -28.06 -23.06
CA THR A 11 -8.01 -27.35 -24.16
C THR A 11 -8.04 -28.16 -25.46
N ARG A 12 -7.99 -29.50 -25.37
CA ARG A 12 -8.11 -30.40 -26.53
C ARG A 12 -9.51 -30.37 -27.14
N LYS A 13 -10.56 -30.38 -26.30
CA LYS A 13 -11.96 -30.25 -26.76
C LYS A 13 -12.23 -28.90 -27.41
N LEU A 14 -11.64 -27.83 -26.91
CA LEU A 14 -11.77 -26.49 -27.50
C LEU A 14 -11.11 -26.41 -28.89
N LYS A 15 -9.92 -27.02 -29.05
CA LYS A 15 -9.23 -27.09 -30.34
C LYS A 15 -9.97 -27.94 -31.38
N GLN A 16 -10.60 -29.04 -30.96
CA GLN A 16 -11.40 -29.87 -31.87
C GLN A 16 -12.69 -29.18 -32.31
N ALA A 17 -13.29 -28.35 -31.45
CA ALA A 17 -14.46 -27.54 -31.82
C ALA A 17 -14.11 -26.42 -32.82
N LEU A 18 -12.93 -25.81 -32.69
CA LEU A 18 -12.47 -24.74 -33.59
C LEU A 18 -12.01 -25.24 -34.96
N GLN A 19 -11.48 -26.47 -35.05
CA GLN A 19 -11.06 -27.06 -36.33
C GLN A 19 -12.23 -27.59 -37.19
N ALA A 20 -13.43 -27.72 -36.62
CA ALA A 20 -14.61 -28.18 -37.35
C ALA A 20 -15.32 -27.05 -38.12
N ASP A 21 -15.01 -25.78 -37.85
CA ASP A 21 -15.71 -24.61 -38.41
C ASP A 21 -14.98 -23.95 -39.62
N GLU A 22 -13.77 -24.38 -39.97
CA GLU A 22 -12.94 -23.75 -41.03
C GLU A 22 -12.86 -24.55 -42.35
N LEU A 23 -13.83 -25.40 -42.66
CA LEU A 23 -13.98 -26.00 -43.99
C LEU A 23 -15.24 -25.49 -44.68
N GLY A 24 -15.19 -24.21 -45.09
CA GLY A 24 -16.24 -23.55 -45.84
C GLY A 24 -15.75 -22.34 -46.63
N ALA A 25 -15.56 -22.54 -47.94
CA ALA A 25 -15.66 -21.56 -49.03
C ALA A 25 -14.55 -20.48 -49.23
N TYR A 26 -13.63 -20.81 -50.14
CA TYR A 26 -13.44 -20.21 -51.49
C TYR A 26 -13.20 -18.70 -51.74
N HIS A 27 -12.11 -18.50 -52.51
CA HIS A 27 -11.92 -17.63 -53.70
C HIS A 27 -11.79 -16.10 -53.57
N LYS A 28 -10.60 -15.60 -53.96
CA LYS A 28 -10.26 -14.97 -55.28
C LYS A 28 -9.46 -13.66 -55.18
N ASP A 29 -8.35 -13.71 -55.92
CA ASP A 29 -7.80 -12.74 -56.87
C ASP A 29 -7.22 -11.37 -56.46
N SER A 30 -5.93 -11.27 -56.86
CA SER A 30 -5.35 -10.23 -57.73
C SER A 30 -4.75 -8.96 -57.10
N ASP A 31 -3.41 -8.95 -57.19
CA ASP A 31 -2.62 -8.03 -58.02
C ASP A 31 -2.17 -6.65 -57.52
N ALA A 32 -0.85 -6.49 -57.76
CA ALA A 32 -0.19 -5.37 -58.40
C ALA A 32 0.26 -4.15 -57.57
N SER A 33 1.54 -4.23 -57.20
CA SER A 33 2.62 -3.48 -57.85
C SER A 33 3.01 -2.07 -57.36
N SER A 34 4.34 -1.99 -57.21
CA SER A 34 5.23 -0.95 -57.74
C SER A 34 5.58 0.24 -56.83
N GLY A 35 6.88 0.32 -56.54
CA GLY A 35 7.71 1.29 -57.26
C GLY A 35 8.38 2.35 -56.39
N GLY A 36 9.71 2.45 -56.50
CA GLY A 36 10.40 3.71 -56.25
C GLY A 36 11.71 3.61 -55.45
N ARG A 37 12.77 3.12 -56.09
CA ARG A 37 14.17 3.38 -55.68
C ARG A 37 14.53 4.83 -55.99
N THR A 38 15.46 5.42 -55.24
CA THR A 38 16.71 5.97 -55.80
C THR A 38 17.67 6.40 -54.69
N SER A 39 18.94 6.17 -55.00
CA SER A 39 20.17 6.38 -54.25
C SER A 39 20.88 7.66 -54.69
N CYS A 40 21.79 8.19 -53.86
CA CYS A 40 23.22 8.44 -54.16
C CYS A 40 23.87 9.50 -53.24
N SER A 41 24.80 9.02 -52.41
CA SER A 41 26.18 9.46 -52.14
C SER A 41 26.66 10.90 -52.45
N SER A 42 27.38 11.54 -51.50
CA SER A 42 28.87 11.62 -51.45
C SER A 42 29.44 12.81 -50.64
N SER A 43 30.33 12.48 -49.68
CA SER A 43 31.60 13.12 -49.25
C SER A 43 31.80 14.65 -49.09
N SER A 44 32.35 15.08 -47.93
CA SER A 44 33.77 15.53 -47.77
C SER A 44 34.02 16.40 -46.52
N HIS A 45 34.94 15.94 -45.66
CA HIS A 45 35.98 16.63 -44.85
C HIS A 45 35.84 18.10 -44.40
N ASP A 46 36.01 18.38 -43.08
CA ASP A 46 37.27 18.89 -42.49
C ASP A 46 37.21 19.07 -40.94
N ILE A 47 38.05 18.27 -40.24
CA ILE A 47 39.07 18.58 -39.21
C ILE A 47 38.94 19.89 -38.43
N TRP A 48 38.96 19.83 -37.07
CA TRP A 48 39.96 20.42 -36.15
C TRP A 48 39.92 19.66 -34.81
N ASP A 49 41.11 19.26 -34.36
CA ASP A 49 41.46 18.48 -33.16
C ASP A 49 41.92 19.40 -32.00
N ASP A 50 41.92 18.80 -30.80
CA ASP A 50 42.87 18.91 -29.67
C ASP A 50 42.81 20.04 -28.60
N ASP A 51 42.44 19.58 -27.40
CA ASP A 51 43.30 19.34 -26.21
C ASP A 51 43.29 20.26 -24.96
N ASP A 52 43.06 19.55 -23.84
CA ASP A 52 43.72 19.51 -22.53
C ASP A 52 43.91 20.75 -21.63
N GLU A 53 43.47 20.66 -20.37
CA GLU A 53 44.34 20.20 -19.26
C GLU A 53 43.64 20.25 -17.90
N SER A 54 43.94 19.23 -17.10
CA SER A 54 43.72 19.10 -15.65
C SER A 54 44.74 19.89 -14.82
N THR A 55 44.37 20.38 -13.62
CA THR A 55 45.32 20.51 -12.50
C THR A 55 44.63 20.44 -11.14
N ALA A 56 45.24 19.65 -10.25
CA ALA A 56 45.00 19.62 -8.82
C ALA A 56 46.00 20.53 -8.10
N SER A 57 45.65 21.05 -6.93
CA SER A 57 46.64 21.48 -5.93
C SER A 57 46.12 21.28 -4.50
N SER A 58 46.98 20.65 -3.72
CA SER A 58 47.01 20.57 -2.27
C SER A 58 47.99 21.61 -1.75
N ASP A 59 47.75 22.17 -0.57
CA ASP A 59 48.82 22.64 0.32
C ASP A 59 48.43 22.44 1.78
N ASP A 60 49.47 22.09 2.53
CA ASP A 60 49.54 21.67 3.93
C ASP A 60 50.09 22.83 4.80
N VAL A 61 49.98 22.78 6.14
CA VAL A 61 50.92 23.29 7.17
C VAL A 61 50.26 23.30 8.57
N GLY A 62 50.86 22.56 9.51
CA GLY A 62 51.30 23.12 10.80
C GLY A 62 50.62 22.70 12.11
N SER A 63 51.27 21.78 12.86
CA SER A 63 51.01 21.43 14.26
C SER A 63 51.70 22.37 15.29
N VAL A 64 51.23 22.41 16.55
CA VAL A 64 51.98 22.17 17.83
C VAL A 64 51.17 22.68 19.05
N SER A 65 51.52 22.12 20.21
CA SER A 65 50.80 21.77 21.44
C SER A 65 50.75 22.75 22.63
N SER A 66 49.79 22.46 23.53
CA SER A 66 49.84 22.44 25.01
C SER A 66 49.99 23.73 25.85
N ALA A 67 48.97 24.01 26.69
CA ALA A 67 49.10 24.18 28.16
C ALA A 67 47.72 24.45 28.83
N SER A 68 47.40 23.70 29.90
CA SER A 68 46.37 24.01 30.92
C SER A 68 47.05 24.76 32.09
N PRO A 69 46.38 25.55 32.99
CA PRO A 69 45.32 25.05 33.91
C PRO A 69 44.17 26.02 34.36
N VAL A 70 43.01 25.40 34.66
CA VAL A 70 42.06 25.58 35.79
C VAL A 70 41.54 26.98 36.21
N ALA A 71 40.20 27.19 36.16
CA ALA A 71 39.32 27.43 37.33
C ALA A 71 37.82 27.73 36.97
N SER A 72 36.95 26.82 37.40
CA SER A 72 35.53 26.94 37.85
C SER A 72 34.55 27.95 37.21
N LYS A 73 33.48 27.41 36.57
CA LYS A 73 32.07 27.87 36.70
C LYS A 73 31.11 26.77 36.24
N ALA A 74 30.06 26.51 37.02
CA ALA A 74 29.05 25.47 36.80
C ALA A 74 28.15 25.76 35.58
N PRO A 75 27.69 24.75 34.81
CA PRO A 75 26.71 24.95 33.76
C PRO A 75 25.28 24.70 34.27
N THR A 76 24.45 25.70 34.06
CA THR A 76 22.98 25.69 34.05
C THR A 76 22.45 24.71 33.02
N SER A 77 21.50 23.85 33.41
CA SER A 77 20.81 22.92 32.52
C SER A 77 19.80 23.62 31.60
N GLU A 78 19.71 23.15 30.35
CA GLU A 78 18.82 23.68 29.31
C GLU A 78 17.32 23.42 29.59
N PRO A 79 16.43 24.37 29.26
CA PRO A 79 14.97 24.26 29.46
C PRO A 79 14.29 23.08 28.73
N LEU A 80 14.94 22.49 27.71
CA LEU A 80 14.42 21.38 26.92
C LEU A 80 14.48 20.03 27.65
N GLN A 81 15.43 19.85 28.58
CA GLN A 81 15.60 18.58 29.28
C GLN A 81 14.59 18.42 30.42
N LEU A 82 14.27 19.52 31.12
CA LEU A 82 13.20 19.56 32.12
C LEU A 82 11.81 19.34 31.52
N ALA A 83 11.58 19.77 30.28
CA ALA A 83 10.32 19.54 29.56
C ALA A 83 10.12 18.05 29.17
N LEU A 84 11.21 17.35 28.83
CA LEU A 84 11.18 15.92 28.53
C LEU A 84 10.93 15.06 29.77
N GLU A 85 11.58 15.40 30.89
CA GLU A 85 11.44 14.67 32.16
C GLU A 85 10.04 14.85 32.78
N ALA A 86 9.45 16.04 32.67
CA ALA A 86 8.08 16.31 33.09
C ALA A 86 7.02 15.55 32.26
N CYS A 87 7.29 15.28 30.98
CA CYS A 87 6.41 14.49 30.13
C CYS A 87 6.49 12.98 30.43
N GLN A 88 7.66 12.48 30.82
CA GLN A 88 7.84 11.07 31.20
C GLN A 88 7.22 10.75 32.57
N ALA A 89 7.30 11.66 33.53
CA ALA A 89 6.68 11.49 34.86
C ALA A 89 5.15 11.44 34.79
N ASN A 90 4.53 12.34 34.01
CA ASN A 90 3.07 12.38 33.80
C ASN A 90 2.51 11.11 33.09
N TRP A 91 3.36 10.43 32.31
CA TRP A 91 2.97 9.22 31.57
C TRP A 91 2.99 7.97 32.47
N LEU A 92 3.88 7.93 33.47
CA LEU A 92 3.99 6.85 34.44
C LEU A 92 2.86 6.88 35.49
N GLU A 93 2.45 8.05 35.96
CA GLU A 93 1.33 8.21 36.90
C GLU A 93 0.00 7.76 36.28
N ARG A 94 -0.31 8.18 35.04
CA ARG A 94 -1.55 7.78 34.34
C ARG A 94 -1.64 6.27 34.07
N ARG A 95 -0.51 5.57 34.02
CA ARG A 95 -0.45 4.11 33.85
C ARG A 95 -0.77 3.37 35.15
N SER A 96 -0.50 3.98 36.30
CA SER A 96 -0.80 3.40 37.62
C SER A 96 -2.30 3.51 37.96
N ASP A 97 -2.93 4.64 37.62
CA ASP A 97 -4.35 4.87 37.88
C ASP A 97 -5.28 4.03 36.98
N LEU A 98 -4.89 3.79 35.71
CA LEU A 98 -5.67 2.94 34.80
C LEU A 98 -5.63 1.44 35.14
N LYS A 99 -4.69 1.00 35.99
CA LYS A 99 -4.57 -0.40 36.41
C LYS A 99 -5.46 -0.75 37.60
N ALA A 100 -5.91 0.25 38.37
CA ALA A 100 -6.64 0.03 39.63
C ALA A 100 -8.17 -0.08 39.46
N GLN A 101 -8.71 0.31 38.30
CA GLN A 101 -10.16 0.26 38.04
C GLN A 101 -10.44 -0.39 36.69
N LEU A 102 -10.62 -1.72 36.66
CA LEU A 102 -11.38 -2.51 35.68
C LEU A 102 -10.90 -3.97 35.70
N GLN A 103 -11.42 -4.78 36.63
CA GLN A 103 -11.50 -6.22 36.44
C GLN A 103 -12.86 -6.74 36.91
N PRO A 104 -13.77 -7.08 35.98
CA PRO A 104 -14.63 -8.24 36.12
C PRO A 104 -14.01 -9.45 35.39
N PRO A 105 -14.37 -10.69 35.78
CA PRO A 105 -13.67 -11.87 35.30
C PRO A 105 -14.01 -12.15 33.83
N LEU A 106 -12.99 -12.23 32.97
CA LEU A 106 -13.12 -12.67 31.58
C LEU A 106 -12.91 -14.19 31.47
N PRO A 107 -13.66 -14.90 30.60
CA PRO A 107 -13.43 -16.30 30.30
C PRO A 107 -12.11 -16.51 29.54
N SER A 108 -11.51 -17.67 29.75
CA SER A 108 -10.15 -18.05 29.36
C SER A 108 -9.94 -18.18 27.83
N GLY A 109 -8.81 -17.63 27.35
CA GLY A 109 -8.23 -17.86 26.02
C GLY A 109 -7.86 -16.59 25.25
N SER A 110 -6.74 -15.94 25.58
CA SER A 110 -6.20 -14.82 24.79
C SER A 110 -5.38 -15.35 23.59
N PRO A 111 -5.59 -14.83 22.36
CA PRO A 111 -4.85 -15.27 21.16
C PRO A 111 -3.35 -14.91 21.19
N VAL A 112 -2.88 -14.16 22.19
CA VAL A 112 -1.45 -13.81 22.35
C VAL A 112 -0.62 -15.00 22.88
N SER A 113 -1.23 -15.99 23.52
CA SER A 113 -0.49 -17.13 24.10
C SER A 113 -0.04 -18.18 23.07
N SER A 114 -0.49 -18.10 21.81
CA SER A 114 -0.15 -19.10 20.78
C SER A 114 1.24 -18.91 20.16
N MET A 115 1.95 -17.83 20.50
CA MET A 115 3.32 -17.56 20.01
C MET A 115 4.44 -18.21 20.85
N ARG A 116 4.12 -18.96 21.92
CA ARG A 116 5.13 -19.58 22.80
C ARG A 116 4.81 -21.04 23.07
N LYS A 117 5.06 -21.91 22.10
CA LYS A 117 5.35 -23.32 22.35
C LYS A 117 6.53 -23.74 21.49
N ASP A 118 7.40 -24.54 22.11
CA ASP A 118 8.68 -25.07 21.63
C ASP A 118 8.76 -25.22 20.09
N PRO A 119 9.56 -24.38 19.40
CA PRO A 119 9.61 -24.36 17.94
C PRO A 119 10.04 -25.70 17.35
N ASP A 120 10.86 -26.47 18.06
CA ASP A 120 11.37 -27.77 17.60
C ASP A 120 10.30 -28.86 17.60
N ALA A 121 9.33 -28.79 18.52
CA ALA A 121 8.21 -29.72 18.55
C ALA A 121 7.24 -29.45 17.38
N CYS A 122 6.93 -28.18 17.11
CA CYS A 122 6.09 -27.79 15.97
C CYS A 122 6.74 -28.14 14.63
N LEU A 123 8.07 -27.93 14.51
CA LEU A 123 8.85 -28.31 13.33
C LEU A 123 8.86 -29.83 13.09
N LYS A 124 8.92 -30.65 14.14
CA LYS A 124 8.85 -32.11 14.04
C LYS A 124 7.47 -32.60 13.59
N THR A 125 6.39 -32.04 14.14
CA THR A 125 5.01 -32.41 13.74
C THR A 125 4.69 -31.94 12.32
N LEU A 126 5.16 -30.75 11.90
CA LEU A 126 4.99 -30.25 10.54
C LEU A 126 5.82 -31.02 9.50
N ARG A 127 6.97 -31.60 9.88
CA ARG A 127 7.76 -32.46 8.98
C ARG A 127 7.19 -33.88 8.84
N ALA A 128 6.45 -34.37 9.84
CA ALA A 128 5.97 -35.77 9.89
C ALA A 128 4.68 -36.04 9.10
N GLY A 129 3.90 -35.03 8.72
CA GLY A 129 2.62 -35.21 8.02
C GLY A 129 2.61 -34.57 6.63
N ALA A 130 2.75 -35.36 5.56
CA ALA A 130 2.42 -35.02 4.16
C ALA A 130 2.91 -33.66 3.59
N LEU A 131 3.85 -32.97 4.25
CA LEU A 131 4.38 -31.67 3.87
C LEU A 131 5.79 -31.83 3.28
N GLY A 132 5.88 -32.46 2.12
CA GLY A 132 7.10 -32.44 1.31
C GLY A 132 7.54 -31.00 0.96
N LEU A 133 8.85 -30.75 0.93
CA LEU A 133 9.55 -29.59 0.35
C LEU A 133 8.81 -28.23 0.41
N ARG A 134 8.26 -27.83 1.56
CA ARG A 134 7.75 -26.45 1.72
C ARG A 134 8.93 -25.49 1.93
N ARG A 135 9.03 -24.50 1.03
CA ARG A 135 10.14 -23.55 0.89
C ARG A 135 10.26 -22.57 2.06
N VAL A 136 9.13 -22.16 2.62
CA VAL A 136 9.05 -21.33 3.83
C VAL A 136 8.06 -21.96 4.80
N VAL A 137 8.47 -22.09 6.06
CA VAL A 137 7.64 -22.72 7.09
C VAL A 137 6.78 -21.64 7.76
N PRO A 138 5.45 -21.84 7.84
CA PRO A 138 4.60 -20.94 8.60
C PRO A 138 4.99 -20.96 10.08
N ILE A 139 5.13 -19.79 10.69
CA ILE A 139 5.42 -19.65 12.13
C ILE A 139 4.15 -19.71 12.99
N VAL A 140 3.01 -19.46 12.36
CA VAL A 140 1.72 -19.35 13.03
C VAL A 140 1.17 -20.73 13.34
N VAL A 141 0.96 -21.00 14.63
CA VAL A 141 0.39 -22.27 15.10
C VAL A 141 -1.12 -22.30 14.78
N PRO A 142 -1.60 -23.31 14.02
CA PRO A 142 -3.02 -23.46 13.74
C PRO A 142 -3.84 -23.70 15.00
N VAL A 143 -5.02 -23.09 15.06
CA VAL A 143 -6.04 -23.41 16.05
C VAL A 143 -6.87 -24.58 15.52
N GLU A 144 -7.02 -25.63 16.33
CA GLU A 144 -7.92 -26.72 16.00
C GLU A 144 -9.36 -26.20 15.93
N LEU A 145 -9.97 -26.35 14.75
CA LEU A 145 -11.36 -26.00 14.52
C LEU A 145 -12.11 -27.23 14.00
N ALA A 146 -13.35 -27.33 14.46
CA ALA A 146 -14.35 -28.17 13.81
C ALA A 146 -14.48 -27.78 12.31
N PRO A 147 -14.84 -28.73 11.44
CA PRO A 147 -15.12 -28.42 10.05
C PRO A 147 -16.24 -27.36 9.93
N PRO A 148 -16.30 -26.61 8.81
CA PRO A 148 -17.34 -25.61 8.59
C PRO A 148 -18.74 -26.18 8.77
N SER A 149 -19.58 -25.49 9.54
CA SER A 149 -20.99 -25.85 9.71
C SER A 149 -21.80 -25.52 8.46
N GLU A 150 -23.03 -26.05 8.36
CA GLU A 150 -23.96 -25.68 7.28
C GLU A 150 -24.24 -24.17 7.27
N TYR A 151 -24.30 -23.54 8.44
CA TYR A 151 -24.42 -22.09 8.57
C TYR A 151 -23.21 -21.37 7.94
N ASP A 152 -21.98 -21.85 8.18
CA ASP A 152 -20.77 -21.25 7.62
C ASP A 152 -20.75 -21.32 6.09
N LEU A 153 -21.24 -22.43 5.52
CA LEU A 153 -21.35 -22.62 4.07
C LEU A 153 -22.41 -21.69 3.47
N ARG A 154 -23.62 -21.63 4.06
CA ARG A 154 -24.68 -20.70 3.64
C ARG A 154 -24.23 -19.25 3.74
N SER A 155 -23.55 -18.89 4.83
CA SER A 155 -22.96 -17.56 5.05
C SER A 155 -21.90 -17.23 4.01
N THR A 156 -21.03 -18.18 3.68
CA THR A 156 -20.02 -18.03 2.62
C THR A 156 -20.68 -17.76 1.27
N ASN A 157 -21.73 -18.51 0.92
CA ASN A 157 -22.47 -18.31 -0.33
C ASN A 157 -23.13 -16.92 -0.38
N GLY A 158 -23.78 -16.50 0.70
CA GLY A 158 -24.39 -15.18 0.80
C GLY A 158 -23.39 -14.03 0.67
N LEU A 159 -22.27 -14.13 1.39
CA LEU A 159 -21.18 -13.15 1.33
C LEU A 159 -20.60 -13.06 -0.08
N MET A 160 -20.28 -14.19 -0.71
CA MET A 160 -19.69 -14.18 -2.05
C MET A 160 -20.66 -13.66 -3.12
N LYS A 161 -21.97 -13.92 -2.99
CA LYS A 161 -22.99 -13.29 -3.87
C LYS A 161 -23.00 -11.76 -3.71
N CYS A 162 -22.96 -11.25 -2.48
CA CYS A 162 -22.87 -9.81 -2.22
C CYS A 162 -21.60 -9.20 -2.83
N VAL A 163 -20.44 -9.81 -2.58
CA VAL A 163 -19.16 -9.33 -3.12
C VAL A 163 -19.13 -9.37 -4.64
N ASN A 164 -19.65 -10.42 -5.27
CA ASN A 164 -19.72 -10.51 -6.73
C ASN A 164 -20.63 -9.45 -7.35
N ALA A 165 -21.70 -9.04 -6.66
CA ALA A 165 -22.56 -7.95 -7.11
C ALA A 165 -21.89 -6.57 -6.95
N LEU A 166 -21.14 -6.35 -5.86
CA LEU A 166 -20.48 -5.07 -5.57
C LEU A 166 -19.17 -4.86 -6.33
N ALA A 167 -18.46 -5.95 -6.65
CA ALA A 167 -17.15 -5.93 -7.27
C ALA A 167 -16.95 -7.20 -8.12
N PRO A 168 -17.49 -7.27 -9.35
CA PRO A 168 -17.46 -8.46 -10.21
C PRO A 168 -16.05 -9.00 -10.47
N LEU A 169 -15.96 -10.31 -10.78
CA LEU A 169 -14.70 -10.90 -11.25
C LEU A 169 -14.40 -10.44 -12.68
N PRO A 170 -13.10 -10.36 -13.07
CA PRO A 170 -12.74 -10.07 -14.46
C PRO A 170 -13.37 -11.08 -15.43
N THR A 171 -13.80 -10.60 -16.59
CA THR A 171 -14.34 -11.46 -17.64
C THR A 171 -13.24 -12.28 -18.32
N PRO A 172 -13.56 -13.42 -18.97
CA PRO A 172 -12.58 -14.22 -19.71
C PRO A 172 -11.79 -13.40 -20.74
N GLU A 173 -12.43 -12.43 -21.39
CA GLU A 173 -11.81 -11.54 -22.38
C GLU A 173 -10.77 -10.62 -21.71
N GLN A 174 -11.09 -10.05 -20.54
CA GLN A 174 -10.16 -9.24 -19.76
C GLN A 174 -8.98 -10.07 -19.25
N LEU A 175 -9.22 -11.32 -18.85
CA LEU A 175 -8.15 -12.25 -18.49
C LEU A 175 -7.25 -12.52 -19.71
N SER A 176 -7.84 -12.81 -20.86
CA SER A 176 -7.12 -13.08 -22.12
C SER A 176 -6.28 -11.88 -22.56
N ALA A 177 -6.84 -10.67 -22.53
CA ALA A 177 -6.15 -9.43 -22.88
C ALA A 177 -4.88 -9.23 -22.03
N LYS A 178 -4.96 -9.49 -20.71
CA LYS A 178 -3.79 -9.42 -19.82
C LYS A 178 -2.74 -10.47 -20.12
N HIS A 179 -3.13 -11.69 -20.46
CA HIS A 179 -2.17 -12.74 -20.86
C HIS A 179 -1.47 -12.37 -22.19
N LEU A 180 -2.21 -11.86 -23.17
CA LEU A 180 -1.64 -11.40 -24.44
C LEU A 180 -0.67 -10.23 -24.23
N ALA A 181 -1.04 -9.25 -23.39
CA ALA A 181 -0.18 -8.13 -23.05
C ALA A 181 1.16 -8.57 -22.42
N ILE A 182 1.16 -9.59 -21.54
CA ILE A 182 2.40 -10.11 -20.92
C ILE A 182 3.30 -10.76 -21.97
N ASN A 183 2.73 -11.56 -22.87
CA ASN A 183 3.49 -12.22 -23.93
C ASN A 183 4.08 -11.20 -24.90
N GLU A 184 3.30 -10.20 -25.27
CA GLU A 184 3.74 -9.12 -26.15
C GLU A 184 4.84 -8.28 -25.49
N LEU A 185 4.69 -7.96 -24.21
CA LEU A 185 5.72 -7.25 -23.45
C LEU A 185 7.03 -8.05 -23.38
N GLN A 186 6.97 -9.36 -23.13
CA GLN A 186 8.14 -10.23 -23.15
C GLN A 186 8.83 -10.20 -24.52
N ARG A 187 8.06 -10.27 -25.61
CA ARG A 187 8.58 -10.20 -26.98
C ARG A 187 9.30 -8.88 -27.26
N VAL A 188 8.68 -7.76 -26.93
CA VAL A 188 9.24 -6.40 -27.13
C VAL A 188 10.53 -6.24 -26.32
N VAL A 189 10.51 -6.62 -25.03
CA VAL A 189 11.67 -6.53 -24.15
C VAL A 189 12.82 -7.42 -24.63
N ASP A 190 12.55 -8.64 -25.08
CA ASP A 190 13.60 -9.55 -25.58
C ASP A 190 14.21 -9.07 -26.90
N LEU A 191 13.42 -8.45 -27.79
CA LEU A 191 13.94 -7.88 -29.03
C LEU A 191 14.84 -6.67 -28.76
N TRP A 192 14.40 -5.79 -27.86
CA TRP A 192 15.20 -4.66 -27.40
C TRP A 192 16.51 -5.13 -26.75
N LEU A 193 16.42 -6.11 -25.85
CA LEU A 193 17.57 -6.62 -25.10
C LEU A 193 18.66 -7.16 -26.03
N ARG A 194 18.29 -7.94 -27.05
CA ARG A 194 19.26 -8.50 -28.00
C ARG A 194 20.02 -7.41 -28.74
N ARG A 195 19.29 -6.45 -29.34
CA ARG A 195 19.91 -5.31 -30.05
C ARG A 195 20.85 -4.53 -29.13
N THR A 196 20.40 -4.27 -27.91
CA THR A 196 21.19 -3.51 -26.93
C THR A 196 22.45 -4.27 -26.50
N LEU A 197 22.39 -5.59 -26.33
CA LEU A 197 23.56 -6.40 -26.00
C LEU A 197 24.54 -6.50 -27.18
N ASP A 198 24.03 -6.63 -28.40
CA ASP A 198 24.86 -6.63 -29.63
C ASP A 198 25.67 -5.31 -29.74
N ASP A 199 25.03 -4.17 -29.43
CA ASP A 199 25.67 -2.84 -29.44
C ASP A 199 26.72 -2.68 -28.33
N ILE A 200 26.48 -3.25 -27.14
CA ILE A 200 27.39 -3.14 -25.97
C ILE A 200 28.59 -4.08 -26.11
N GLU A 201 28.37 -5.33 -26.50
CA GLU A 201 29.40 -6.37 -26.40
C GLU A 201 30.39 -6.37 -27.58
N ARG A 202 30.08 -5.77 -28.74
CA ARG A 202 30.97 -5.69 -29.94
C ARG A 202 31.66 -7.03 -30.31
N VAL A 203 31.05 -8.19 -30.00
CA VAL A 203 31.63 -9.54 -30.19
C VAL A 203 30.84 -10.32 -31.25
N PRO A 204 31.48 -11.17 -32.09
CA PRO A 204 30.80 -11.90 -33.16
C PRO A 204 29.81 -12.94 -32.63
N ALA A 205 28.84 -13.29 -33.47
CA ALA A 205 27.66 -14.13 -33.22
C ALA A 205 27.91 -15.61 -32.86
N ASP A 206 28.98 -15.95 -32.12
CA ASP A 206 29.43 -17.33 -31.90
C ASP A 206 29.26 -17.82 -30.45
N SER A 207 28.43 -17.14 -29.64
CA SER A 207 27.94 -17.71 -28.38
C SER A 207 26.44 -17.96 -28.46
N ASP A 208 26.05 -19.24 -28.52
CA ASP A 208 24.67 -19.74 -28.56
C ASP A 208 23.88 -19.47 -27.26
N ARG A 209 24.33 -18.51 -26.45
CA ARG A 209 23.66 -18.06 -25.23
C ARG A 209 22.74 -16.90 -25.57
N LYS A 210 21.50 -17.22 -25.97
CA LYS A 210 20.40 -16.26 -26.05
C LYS A 210 20.14 -15.67 -24.66
N SER A 211 20.85 -14.60 -24.31
CA SER A 211 20.57 -13.77 -23.13
C SER A 211 19.13 -13.25 -23.25
N THR A 212 18.29 -13.64 -22.30
CA THR A 212 16.86 -13.29 -22.26
C THR A 212 16.57 -12.55 -20.96
N ALA A 213 15.62 -11.63 -21.02
CA ALA A 213 15.07 -11.02 -19.81
C ALA A 213 14.05 -11.98 -19.18
N THR A 214 13.95 -11.97 -17.85
CA THR A 214 12.86 -12.67 -17.16
C THR A 214 11.85 -11.65 -16.68
N LEU A 215 10.64 -11.66 -17.23
CA LEU A 215 9.53 -10.86 -16.71
C LEU A 215 8.82 -11.61 -15.58
N LEU A 216 8.78 -11.01 -14.40
CA LEU A 216 8.19 -11.58 -13.21
C LEU A 216 6.93 -10.81 -12.84
N LEU A 217 5.81 -11.54 -12.73
CA LEU A 217 4.53 -10.94 -12.33
C LEU A 217 4.48 -10.76 -10.81
N GLY A 218 3.96 -9.62 -10.38
CA GLY A 218 3.75 -9.33 -8.97
C GLY A 218 2.34 -8.84 -8.66
N GLY A 219 2.22 -8.25 -7.48
CA GLY A 219 1.04 -7.52 -7.06
C GLY A 219 -0.27 -8.32 -7.08
N SER A 220 -1.36 -7.62 -7.38
CA SER A 220 -2.72 -8.17 -7.25
C SER A 220 -3.03 -9.24 -8.30
N TRP A 221 -2.41 -9.14 -9.47
CA TRP A 221 -2.60 -10.08 -10.56
C TRP A 221 -1.95 -11.43 -10.25
N HIS A 222 -0.70 -11.43 -9.77
CA HIS A 222 -0.01 -12.66 -9.38
C HIS A 222 -0.74 -13.40 -8.25
N LEU A 223 -1.30 -12.66 -7.30
CA LEU A 223 -2.14 -13.23 -6.23
C LEU A 223 -3.51 -13.74 -6.74
N LYS A 224 -3.88 -13.47 -8.00
CA LYS A 224 -5.20 -13.74 -8.63
C LYS A 224 -6.37 -13.10 -7.88
N VAL A 225 -6.17 -11.88 -7.40
CA VAL A 225 -7.20 -11.03 -6.76
C VAL A 225 -7.28 -9.66 -7.44
N GLY A 226 -6.70 -9.52 -8.64
CA GLY A 226 -6.83 -8.34 -9.48
C GLY A 226 -8.26 -8.18 -9.98
N MET A 227 -8.71 -6.94 -10.06
CA MET A 227 -9.95 -6.57 -10.73
C MET A 227 -9.68 -6.29 -12.21
N ALA A 228 -10.72 -6.02 -12.99
CA ALA A 228 -10.62 -5.70 -14.41
C ALA A 228 -9.65 -4.53 -14.65
N GLU A 229 -9.83 -3.46 -13.88
CA GLU A 229 -9.11 -2.19 -13.93
C GLU A 229 -7.73 -2.22 -13.24
N SER A 230 -7.37 -3.34 -12.61
CA SER A 230 -6.09 -3.45 -11.89
C SER A 230 -4.91 -3.51 -12.86
N ASP A 231 -3.83 -2.84 -12.51
CA ASP A 231 -2.62 -2.76 -13.32
C ASP A 231 -1.85 -4.08 -13.28
N LEU A 232 -1.01 -4.30 -14.29
CA LEU A 232 -0.02 -5.37 -14.29
C LEU A 232 1.29 -4.87 -13.68
N ASP A 233 1.56 -5.28 -12.44
CA ASP A 233 2.86 -5.09 -11.80
C ASP A 233 3.85 -6.13 -12.36
N VAL A 234 4.82 -5.68 -13.16
CA VAL A 234 5.82 -6.55 -13.81
C VAL A 234 7.23 -6.11 -13.42
N VAL A 235 8.08 -7.06 -13.06
CA VAL A 235 9.51 -6.81 -12.81
C VAL A 235 10.31 -7.39 -13.96
N ALA A 236 11.01 -6.53 -14.69
CA ALA A 236 12.02 -6.90 -15.66
C ALA A 236 13.31 -7.26 -14.95
N PHE A 237 13.57 -8.56 -14.81
CA PHE A 237 14.83 -9.06 -14.28
C PHE A 237 15.85 -9.18 -15.42
N MET A 238 16.86 -8.31 -15.37
CA MET A 238 17.75 -8.01 -16.48
C MET A 238 19.18 -8.52 -16.22
N PRO A 239 19.93 -8.87 -17.29
CA PRO A 239 21.34 -9.25 -17.18
C PRO A 239 22.22 -8.14 -16.58
N HIS A 240 23.38 -8.52 -16.06
CA HIS A 240 24.33 -7.60 -15.42
C HIS A 240 24.75 -6.40 -16.29
N ALA A 241 24.87 -6.63 -17.60
CA ALA A 241 25.29 -5.62 -18.59
C ALA A 241 24.28 -4.46 -18.73
N ILE A 242 23.00 -4.69 -18.40
CA ILE A 242 21.96 -3.67 -18.55
C ILE A 242 21.90 -2.81 -17.29
N THR A 243 22.26 -1.54 -17.39
CA THR A 243 22.16 -0.57 -16.30
C THR A 243 20.76 0.02 -16.22
N ALA A 244 20.43 0.63 -15.07
CA ALA A 244 19.18 1.35 -14.91
C ALA A 244 19.06 2.51 -15.92
N GLU A 245 20.17 3.18 -16.22
CA GLU A 245 20.19 4.25 -17.22
C GLU A 245 19.81 3.74 -18.61
N ILE A 246 20.43 2.65 -19.07
CA ILE A 246 20.11 2.00 -20.34
C ILE A 246 18.64 1.58 -20.38
N PHE A 247 18.13 0.98 -19.30
CA PHE A 247 16.74 0.59 -19.20
C PHE A 247 15.78 1.80 -19.27
N PHE A 248 16.00 2.84 -18.47
CA PHE A 248 15.08 3.98 -18.43
C PHE A 248 15.28 4.98 -19.59
N SER A 249 16.30 4.81 -20.42
CA SER A 249 16.51 5.59 -21.65
C SER A 249 16.14 4.76 -22.89
N SER A 250 17.00 3.81 -23.27
CA SER A 250 16.88 3.02 -24.50
C SER A 250 15.61 2.17 -24.55
N LEU A 251 15.24 1.43 -23.49
CA LEU A 251 13.97 0.67 -23.51
C LEU A 251 12.76 1.61 -23.52
N CYS A 252 12.84 2.74 -22.81
CA CYS A 252 11.77 3.73 -22.82
C CYS A 252 11.55 4.29 -24.23
N GLU A 253 12.62 4.62 -24.96
CA GLU A 253 12.53 5.05 -26.36
C GLU A 253 12.00 3.94 -27.27
N HIS A 254 12.46 2.70 -27.07
CA HIS A 254 11.98 1.54 -27.83
C HIS A 254 10.49 1.31 -27.64
N LEU A 255 10.01 1.31 -26.39
CA LEU A 255 8.58 1.20 -26.06
C LEU A 255 7.78 2.35 -26.67
N GLY A 256 8.32 3.58 -26.69
CA GLY A 256 7.67 4.74 -27.31
C GLY A 256 7.49 4.63 -28.82
N LYS A 257 8.22 3.72 -29.50
CA LYS A 257 8.09 3.46 -30.94
C LYS A 257 7.08 2.35 -31.27
N GLU A 258 6.66 1.57 -30.28
CA GLU A 258 5.70 0.48 -30.47
C GLU A 258 4.28 1.03 -30.57
N ALA A 259 3.58 0.75 -31.67
CA ALA A 259 2.21 1.25 -31.91
C ALA A 259 1.18 0.76 -30.88
N SER A 260 1.48 -0.33 -30.18
CA SER A 260 0.64 -0.89 -29.11
C SER A 260 0.83 -0.17 -27.77
N VAL A 261 1.79 0.74 -27.63
CA VAL A 261 2.10 1.45 -26.38
C VAL A 261 1.54 2.87 -26.42
N SER A 262 0.87 3.28 -25.33
CA SER A 262 0.38 4.64 -25.10
C SER A 262 0.63 5.06 -23.64
N ASP A 263 0.50 6.36 -23.36
CA ASP A 263 0.65 6.94 -22.01
C ASP A 263 1.95 6.56 -21.28
N LEU A 264 3.06 6.46 -22.03
CA LEU A 264 4.36 6.07 -21.47
C LEU A 264 4.95 7.17 -20.59
N VAL A 265 5.14 6.85 -19.31
CA VAL A 265 5.70 7.75 -18.31
C VAL A 265 6.81 7.05 -17.52
N ALA A 266 8.01 7.65 -17.53
CA ALA A 266 9.16 7.17 -16.77
C ALA A 266 9.32 7.91 -15.43
N ARG A 267 9.07 7.23 -14.30
CA ARG A 267 9.22 7.79 -12.95
C ARG A 267 10.56 7.40 -12.33
N ARG A 268 11.64 8.05 -12.78
CA ARG A 268 13.03 7.73 -12.37
C ARG A 268 13.37 8.10 -10.93
N LYS A 269 12.72 9.14 -10.37
CA LYS A 269 13.00 9.67 -9.01
C LYS A 269 12.16 9.01 -7.91
N ALA A 270 11.32 8.02 -8.24
CA ALA A 270 10.52 7.31 -7.25
C ALA A 270 11.38 6.38 -6.37
N ALA A 271 10.90 6.02 -5.18
CA ALA A 271 11.61 5.09 -4.28
C ALA A 271 11.90 3.71 -4.92
N VAL A 272 11.04 3.31 -5.86
CA VAL A 272 11.29 2.24 -6.83
C VAL A 272 10.98 2.82 -8.22
N PRO A 273 12.00 3.07 -9.05
CA PRO A 273 11.82 3.57 -10.40
C PRO A 273 10.96 2.64 -11.26
N VAL A 274 10.06 3.23 -12.06
CA VAL A 274 9.06 2.48 -12.84
C VAL A 274 8.78 3.15 -14.19
N LEU A 275 8.57 2.33 -15.21
CA LEU A 275 7.95 2.73 -16.47
C LEU A 275 6.46 2.35 -16.41
N SER A 276 5.58 3.34 -16.44
CA SER A 276 4.12 3.13 -16.45
C SER A 276 3.58 3.46 -17.84
N PHE A 277 2.80 2.57 -18.44
CA PHE A 277 2.22 2.75 -19.77
C PHE A 277 0.97 1.89 -19.96
N GLN A 278 0.24 2.14 -21.04
CA GLN A 278 -0.84 1.27 -21.50
C GLN A 278 -0.36 0.48 -22.72
N LEU A 279 -0.38 -0.85 -22.61
CA LEU A 279 -0.10 -1.78 -23.69
C LEU A 279 -1.42 -2.35 -24.22
N SER A 280 -1.79 -1.94 -25.42
CA SER A 280 -3.12 -2.11 -26.00
C SER A 280 -4.20 -1.50 -25.10
N SER A 281 -4.92 -2.29 -24.32
CA SER A 281 -5.92 -1.80 -23.36
C SER A 281 -5.50 -2.02 -21.90
N VAL A 282 -4.32 -2.59 -21.65
CA VAL A 282 -3.86 -3.03 -20.33
C VAL A 282 -2.82 -2.08 -19.78
N ARG A 283 -3.06 -1.51 -18.59
CA ARG A 283 -2.07 -0.70 -17.88
C ARG A 283 -0.98 -1.59 -17.26
N VAL A 284 0.27 -1.23 -17.49
CA VAL A 284 1.48 -1.95 -17.07
C VAL A 284 2.38 -1.02 -16.28
N ASP A 285 2.82 -1.48 -15.11
CA ASP A 285 3.90 -0.88 -14.33
C ASP A 285 5.12 -1.81 -14.41
N LEU A 286 6.12 -1.41 -15.21
CA LEU A 286 7.33 -2.18 -15.46
C LEU A 286 8.49 -1.66 -14.59
N LEU A 287 8.90 -2.48 -13.63
CA LEU A 287 9.98 -2.24 -12.68
C LEU A 287 11.29 -2.85 -13.19
N PHE A 288 12.41 -2.23 -12.86
CA PHE A 288 13.73 -2.72 -13.22
C PHE A 288 14.40 -3.45 -12.05
N ALA A 289 15.00 -4.61 -12.32
CA ALA A 289 15.92 -5.28 -11.41
C ALA A 289 17.13 -5.82 -12.18
N ARG A 290 18.34 -5.45 -11.75
CA ARG A 290 19.59 -5.91 -12.38
C ARG A 290 20.17 -7.11 -11.66
N TYR A 291 20.45 -8.20 -12.38
CA TYR A 291 21.13 -9.35 -11.82
C TYR A 291 22.61 -9.01 -11.58
N ALA A 292 23.11 -9.27 -10.37
CA ALA A 292 24.48 -8.91 -10.01
C ALA A 292 25.52 -9.88 -10.60
N GLN A 293 25.10 -11.10 -10.89
CA GLN A 293 25.94 -12.20 -11.35
C GLN A 293 26.09 -12.13 -12.87
N LYS A 294 27.29 -12.46 -13.38
CA LYS A 294 27.60 -12.49 -14.82
C LYS A 294 27.00 -13.68 -15.58
N GLN A 295 26.26 -14.55 -14.88
CA GLN A 295 25.59 -15.71 -15.47
C GLN A 295 24.28 -15.28 -16.13
N ALA A 296 23.72 -16.15 -16.97
CA ALA A 296 22.40 -15.94 -17.54
C ALA A 296 21.36 -15.73 -16.43
N VAL A 297 20.44 -14.80 -16.66
CA VAL A 297 19.36 -14.51 -15.72
C VAL A 297 18.50 -15.77 -15.55
N PRO A 298 18.17 -16.17 -14.30
CA PRO A 298 17.26 -17.27 -14.06
C PRO A 298 15.89 -17.02 -14.72
N LYS A 299 15.42 -17.96 -15.56
CA LYS A 299 14.07 -17.91 -16.16
C LYS A 299 12.94 -17.96 -15.13
N HIS A 300 13.24 -18.53 -13.97
CA HIS A 300 12.39 -18.55 -12.81
C HIS A 300 13.27 -18.14 -11.65
N LEU A 301 12.79 -17.25 -10.78
CA LEU A 301 13.47 -17.00 -9.51
C LEU A 301 13.51 -18.33 -8.72
N PRO A 302 14.70 -18.85 -8.39
CA PRO A 302 14.83 -20.04 -7.56
C PRO A 302 14.47 -19.65 -6.13
N PHE A 303 13.21 -19.89 -5.74
CA PHE A 303 12.70 -19.58 -4.40
C PHE A 303 13.02 -20.68 -3.37
N LEU A 304 14.05 -21.51 -3.57
CA LEU A 304 14.43 -22.49 -2.56
C LEU A 304 14.96 -21.76 -1.31
N PRO A 305 14.70 -22.28 -0.09
CA PRO A 305 15.20 -21.66 1.13
C PRO A 305 16.74 -21.58 1.10
N GLY A 306 17.26 -20.35 1.11
CA GLY A 306 18.70 -20.04 1.00
C GLY A 306 19.11 -19.44 -0.34
N ASP A 307 18.41 -19.79 -1.43
CA ASP A 307 18.73 -19.31 -2.78
C ASP A 307 18.34 -17.84 -3.00
N ASP A 308 17.31 -17.36 -2.30
CA ASP A 308 16.91 -15.94 -2.31
C ASP A 308 18.10 -15.03 -2.01
N MET A 309 18.91 -15.40 -1.02
CA MET A 309 20.11 -14.64 -0.66
C MET A 309 21.19 -14.75 -1.72
N LEU A 310 21.34 -15.93 -2.35
CA LEU A 310 22.31 -16.13 -3.43
C LEU A 310 21.96 -15.30 -4.67
N VAL A 311 20.68 -15.26 -5.07
CA VAL A 311 20.19 -14.46 -6.19
C VAL A 311 20.38 -12.98 -5.92
N MET A 312 20.00 -12.52 -4.72
CA MET A 312 20.07 -11.10 -4.34
C MET A 312 21.45 -10.63 -3.88
N ARG A 313 22.45 -11.52 -3.83
CA ARG A 313 23.81 -11.17 -3.39
C ARG A 313 24.43 -10.17 -4.36
N GLY A 314 24.87 -9.03 -3.82
CA GLY A 314 25.53 -7.98 -4.60
C GLY A 314 24.59 -7.16 -5.50
N MET A 315 23.28 -7.37 -5.40
CA MET A 315 22.29 -6.51 -6.06
C MET A 315 22.16 -5.20 -5.31
N ASP A 316 21.89 -4.11 -6.03
CA ASP A 316 21.60 -2.81 -5.42
C ASP A 316 20.22 -2.83 -4.72
N ALA A 317 20.06 -1.94 -3.74
CA ALA A 317 18.85 -1.89 -2.92
C ALA A 317 17.57 -1.63 -3.74
N THR A 318 17.66 -0.93 -4.87
CA THR A 318 16.52 -0.66 -5.75
C THR A 318 16.09 -1.93 -6.47
N SER A 319 17.03 -2.67 -7.06
CA SER A 319 16.75 -3.96 -7.69
C SER A 319 16.18 -4.99 -6.71
N VAL A 320 16.68 -5.02 -5.47
CA VAL A 320 16.12 -5.88 -4.38
C VAL A 320 14.68 -5.50 -4.03
N ARG A 321 14.37 -4.19 -3.96
CA ARG A 321 13.00 -3.70 -3.74
C ARG A 321 12.08 -4.08 -4.90
N SER A 322 12.54 -3.94 -6.15
CA SER A 322 11.77 -4.34 -7.34
C SER A 322 11.44 -5.83 -7.33
N LEU A 323 12.43 -6.71 -7.12
CA LEU A 323 12.20 -8.17 -7.06
C LEU A 323 11.24 -8.58 -5.94
N SER A 324 11.20 -7.83 -4.84
CA SER A 324 10.32 -8.11 -3.71
C SER A 324 8.83 -8.05 -4.10
N VAL A 325 8.46 -7.29 -5.13
CA VAL A 325 7.06 -7.20 -5.61
C VAL A 325 6.54 -8.55 -6.12
N ALA A 326 7.36 -9.29 -6.88
CA ALA A 326 7.01 -10.63 -7.37
C ALA A 326 7.27 -11.70 -6.30
N ARG A 327 8.41 -11.62 -5.60
CA ARG A 327 8.82 -12.60 -4.59
C ARG A 327 7.83 -12.71 -3.44
N VAL A 328 7.47 -11.60 -2.80
CA VAL A 328 6.59 -11.61 -1.62
C VAL A 328 5.22 -12.20 -1.95
N ALA A 329 4.67 -11.87 -3.12
CA ALA A 329 3.40 -12.43 -3.58
C ALA A 329 3.48 -13.96 -3.81
N SER A 330 4.57 -14.47 -4.39
CA SER A 330 4.82 -15.92 -4.50
C SER A 330 4.88 -16.60 -3.13
N LEU A 331 5.65 -16.03 -2.19
CA LEU A 331 5.81 -16.58 -0.84
C LEU A 331 4.48 -16.62 -0.08
N ILE A 332 3.63 -15.61 -0.22
CA ILE A 332 2.28 -15.60 0.37
C ILE A 332 1.46 -16.80 -0.14
N LEU A 333 1.49 -17.10 -1.44
CA LEU A 333 0.72 -18.21 -2.03
C LEU A 333 1.20 -19.59 -1.56
N GLU A 334 2.45 -19.70 -1.14
CA GLU A 334 3.02 -20.94 -0.59
C GLU A 334 2.72 -21.11 0.91
N LEU A 335 2.64 -19.99 1.62
CA LEU A 335 2.40 -19.93 3.05
C LEU A 335 0.93 -20.15 3.43
N VAL A 336 0.00 -19.95 2.50
CA VAL A 336 -1.43 -20.16 2.75
C VAL A 336 -1.82 -21.64 2.65
N PRO A 337 -2.65 -22.15 3.58
CA PRO A 337 -3.08 -23.55 3.55
C PRO A 337 -4.04 -23.87 2.40
N ASN A 338 -4.88 -22.91 2.00
CA ASN A 338 -5.80 -23.05 0.88
C ASN A 338 -5.83 -21.74 0.06
N ALA A 339 -5.26 -21.78 -1.14
CA ALA A 339 -5.13 -20.60 -1.99
C ALA A 339 -6.48 -20.08 -2.52
N SER A 340 -7.48 -20.93 -2.73
CA SER A 340 -8.81 -20.49 -3.21
C SER A 340 -9.57 -19.71 -2.13
N VAL A 341 -9.56 -20.25 -0.91
CA VAL A 341 -10.17 -19.62 0.26
C VAL A 341 -9.45 -18.31 0.61
N PHE A 342 -8.12 -18.30 0.58
CA PHE A 342 -7.31 -17.09 0.76
C PHE A 342 -7.70 -15.99 -0.23
N ARG A 343 -7.78 -16.30 -1.54
CA ARG A 343 -8.14 -15.32 -2.58
C ARG A 343 -9.53 -14.73 -2.36
N SER A 344 -10.50 -15.59 -2.03
CA SER A 344 -11.87 -15.16 -1.75
C SER A 344 -11.95 -14.24 -0.53
N CYS A 345 -11.27 -14.62 0.56
CA CYS A 345 -11.18 -13.79 1.76
C CYS A 345 -10.47 -12.46 1.50
N LEU A 346 -9.33 -12.49 0.79
CA LEU A 346 -8.59 -11.27 0.44
C LEU A 346 -9.41 -10.33 -0.44
N ARG A 347 -10.23 -10.86 -1.36
CA ARG A 347 -11.15 -10.04 -2.16
C ARG A 347 -12.23 -9.37 -1.31
N VAL A 348 -12.80 -10.08 -0.32
CA VAL A 348 -13.72 -9.50 0.67
C VAL A 348 -13.04 -8.36 1.45
N ILE A 349 -11.87 -8.63 2.03
CA ILE A 349 -11.16 -7.65 2.87
C ILE A 349 -10.68 -6.44 2.06
N ARG A 350 -10.24 -6.62 0.81
CA ARG A 350 -9.86 -5.49 -0.06
C ARG A 350 -11.06 -4.62 -0.42
N LEU A 351 -12.20 -5.20 -0.75
CA LEU A 351 -13.42 -4.45 -1.01
C LEU A 351 -13.85 -3.66 0.23
N TRP A 352 -13.85 -4.31 1.39
CA TRP A 352 -14.13 -3.66 2.68
C TRP A 352 -13.16 -2.49 2.93
N ALA A 353 -11.85 -2.73 2.85
CA ALA A 353 -10.84 -1.71 3.12
C ALA A 353 -10.95 -0.50 2.18
N ARG A 354 -11.23 -0.73 0.88
CA ARG A 354 -11.48 0.37 -0.08
C ARG A 354 -12.72 1.17 0.31
N ARG A 355 -13.87 0.50 0.48
CA ARG A 355 -15.13 1.16 0.88
C ARG A 355 -15.00 1.95 2.19
N ARG A 356 -14.18 1.48 3.13
CA ARG A 356 -13.95 2.14 4.42
C ARG A 356 -12.83 3.19 4.40
N GLY A 357 -12.22 3.48 3.24
CA GLY A 357 -11.17 4.49 3.12
C GLY A 357 -9.85 4.10 3.80
N LEU A 358 -9.54 2.80 3.86
CA LEU A 358 -8.35 2.24 4.54
C LEU A 358 -7.30 1.69 3.57
N TYR A 359 -7.50 1.84 2.26
CA TYR A 359 -6.64 1.27 1.22
C TYR A 359 -5.73 2.33 0.59
N SER A 360 -4.71 2.80 1.33
CA SER A 360 -3.68 3.69 0.79
C SER A 360 -2.46 3.77 1.71
N ASN A 361 -1.34 3.15 1.30
CA ASN A 361 -0.07 3.28 2.04
C ASN A 361 0.49 4.71 2.01
N LYS A 362 0.22 5.46 0.93
CA LYS A 362 0.66 6.87 0.79
C LYS A 362 0.00 7.78 1.84
N ALA A 363 -1.28 7.55 2.13
CA ALA A 363 -2.04 8.29 3.12
C ALA A 363 -1.83 7.81 4.57
N GLY A 364 -0.91 6.86 4.81
CA GLY A 364 -0.64 6.30 6.13
C GLY A 364 -1.59 5.16 6.56
N TYR A 365 -2.32 4.57 5.63
CA TYR A 365 -3.06 3.32 5.85
C TYR A 365 -2.31 2.12 5.25
N LEU A 366 -3.01 1.04 4.91
CA LEU A 366 -2.40 -0.21 4.46
C LEU A 366 -2.48 -0.37 2.93
N GLY A 367 -1.38 -0.84 2.35
CA GLY A 367 -1.29 -1.20 0.93
C GLY A 367 -1.75 -2.63 0.64
N GLY A 368 -1.77 -3.02 -0.64
CA GLY A 368 -2.25 -4.33 -1.08
C GLY A 368 -1.51 -5.52 -0.46
N ILE A 369 -0.18 -5.45 -0.36
CA ILE A 369 0.63 -6.51 0.26
C ILE A 369 0.38 -6.61 1.77
N SER A 370 0.24 -5.48 2.48
CA SER A 370 -0.09 -5.48 3.90
C SER A 370 -1.41 -6.23 4.17
N TRP A 371 -2.46 -5.93 3.39
CA TRP A 371 -3.73 -6.66 3.48
C TRP A 371 -3.59 -8.15 3.16
N ALA A 372 -2.79 -8.50 2.15
CA ALA A 372 -2.53 -9.89 1.80
C ALA A 372 -1.82 -10.66 2.93
N LEU A 373 -0.84 -10.04 3.59
CA LEU A 373 -0.13 -10.62 4.73
C LEU A 373 -1.05 -10.81 5.95
N LEU A 374 -1.90 -9.82 6.26
CA LEU A 374 -2.87 -9.95 7.35
C LEU A 374 -3.86 -11.11 7.09
N VAL A 375 -4.36 -11.24 5.85
CA VAL A 375 -5.24 -12.37 5.49
C VAL A 375 -4.47 -13.69 5.50
N CYS A 376 -3.23 -13.72 5.03
CA CYS A 376 -2.35 -14.90 5.08
C CYS A 376 -2.17 -15.38 6.53
N PHE A 377 -1.85 -14.46 7.44
CA PHE A 377 -1.70 -14.71 8.88
C PHE A 377 -2.97 -15.37 9.47
N VAL A 378 -4.15 -14.82 9.16
CA VAL A 378 -5.44 -15.38 9.63
C VAL A 378 -5.74 -16.73 8.99
N CYS A 379 -5.42 -16.93 7.71
CA CYS A 379 -5.55 -18.23 7.06
C CYS A 379 -4.65 -19.30 7.71
N GLN A 380 -3.43 -18.94 8.13
CA GLN A 380 -2.54 -19.85 8.85
C GLN A 380 -3.08 -20.23 10.23
N MET A 381 -3.64 -19.26 10.97
CA MET A 381 -4.29 -19.55 12.27
C MET A 381 -5.50 -20.47 12.13
N PHE A 382 -6.24 -20.40 11.02
CA PHE A 382 -7.52 -21.12 10.83
C PHE A 382 -7.56 -21.85 9.48
N PRO A 383 -6.75 -22.91 9.27
CA PRO A 383 -6.54 -23.51 7.96
C PRO A 383 -7.76 -24.21 7.36
N ARG A 384 -8.73 -24.61 8.20
CA ARG A 384 -9.96 -25.33 7.80
C ARG A 384 -11.20 -24.43 7.76
N ALA A 385 -11.07 -23.14 8.02
CA ALA A 385 -12.21 -22.23 8.10
C ALA A 385 -12.77 -21.87 6.71
N SER A 386 -14.10 -21.68 6.63
CA SER A 386 -14.77 -21.14 5.44
C SER A 386 -14.42 -19.67 5.21
N VAL A 387 -14.77 -19.10 4.06
CA VAL A 387 -14.50 -17.68 3.77
C VAL A 387 -15.23 -16.77 4.76
N ALA A 388 -16.53 -17.00 5.03
CA ALA A 388 -17.28 -16.19 5.98
C ALA A 388 -16.71 -16.31 7.41
N SER A 389 -16.33 -17.53 7.82
CA SER A 389 -15.70 -17.77 9.12
C SER A 389 -14.33 -17.08 9.21
N LEU A 390 -13.52 -17.10 8.16
CA LEU A 390 -12.23 -16.39 8.11
C LEU A 390 -12.39 -14.89 8.18
N VAL A 391 -13.38 -14.30 7.52
CA VAL A 391 -13.66 -12.86 7.61
C VAL A 391 -14.08 -12.49 9.04
N HIS A 392 -14.90 -13.32 9.70
CA HIS A 392 -15.24 -13.14 11.12
C HIS A 392 -14.00 -13.17 12.01
N ARG A 393 -13.14 -14.19 11.81
CA ARG A 393 -11.88 -14.34 12.55
C ARG A 393 -10.88 -13.22 12.26
N PHE A 394 -10.83 -12.72 11.03
CA PHE A 394 -9.96 -11.62 10.64
C PHE A 394 -10.23 -10.38 11.50
N PHE A 395 -11.49 -9.97 11.60
CA PHE A 395 -11.84 -8.82 12.43
C PHE A 395 -11.62 -9.09 13.91
N SER A 396 -12.01 -10.28 14.41
CA SER A 396 -11.83 -10.64 15.82
C SER A 396 -10.36 -10.65 16.26
N VAL A 397 -9.48 -11.21 15.44
CA VAL A 397 -8.04 -11.23 15.75
C VAL A 397 -7.45 -9.82 15.66
N LEU A 398 -7.72 -9.06 14.60
CA LEU A 398 -7.08 -7.74 14.43
C LEU A 398 -7.64 -6.67 15.35
N ALA A 399 -8.91 -6.77 15.78
CA ALA A 399 -9.48 -5.89 16.80
C ALA A 399 -8.84 -6.11 18.19
N SER A 400 -8.46 -7.36 18.50
CA SER A 400 -7.83 -7.73 19.77
C SER A 400 -6.30 -7.75 19.74
N TRP A 401 -5.69 -7.55 18.55
CA TRP A 401 -4.24 -7.58 18.39
C TRP A 401 -3.56 -6.45 19.17
N ARG A 402 -2.50 -6.79 19.90
CA ARG A 402 -1.76 -5.86 20.75
C ARG A 402 -0.61 -5.22 19.99
N TRP A 403 -0.92 -4.19 19.21
CA TRP A 403 0.10 -3.35 18.57
C TRP A 403 1.03 -2.70 19.62
N PRO A 404 2.36 -2.60 19.38
CA PRO A 404 3.06 -2.82 18.12
C PRO A 404 3.65 -4.24 17.95
N THR A 405 3.10 -5.29 18.57
CA THR A 405 3.57 -6.67 18.32
C THR A 405 3.55 -6.98 16.81
N PRO A 406 4.68 -7.40 16.20
CA PRO A 406 4.77 -7.60 14.77
C PRO A 406 3.92 -8.80 14.33
N ILE A 407 3.28 -8.68 13.17
CA ILE A 407 2.66 -9.83 12.49
C ILE A 407 3.68 -10.45 11.54
N LEU A 408 4.00 -11.71 11.79
CA LEU A 408 4.90 -12.54 11.01
C LEU A 408 4.13 -13.75 10.47
N VAL A 409 4.23 -14.01 9.16
CA VAL A 409 3.64 -15.21 8.52
C VAL A 409 4.65 -16.35 8.34
N ALA A 410 5.93 -16.03 8.52
CA ALA A 410 7.07 -16.94 8.46
C ALA A 410 8.21 -16.35 9.28
N HIS A 411 9.19 -17.18 9.63
CA HIS A 411 10.46 -16.67 10.16
C HIS A 411 11.14 -15.78 9.10
N PRO A 412 11.56 -14.56 9.46
CA PRO A 412 12.50 -13.83 8.63
C PRO A 412 13.73 -14.70 8.36
N SER A 413 14.20 -14.75 7.12
CA SER A 413 15.47 -15.41 6.85
C SER A 413 16.57 -14.68 7.63
N ASN A 414 17.48 -15.42 8.26
CA ASN A 414 18.68 -14.83 8.84
C ASN A 414 19.53 -14.29 7.68
N GLY A 415 19.45 -12.99 7.45
CA GLY A 415 20.42 -12.27 6.66
C GLY A 415 21.81 -12.60 7.21
N GLY A 416 22.74 -13.12 6.42
CA GLY A 416 24.15 -13.02 6.79
C GLY A 416 24.56 -11.54 6.88
N ASN A 417 25.86 -11.25 7.01
CA ASN A 417 26.42 -9.89 6.92
C ASN A 417 26.20 -9.27 5.52
N SER A 418 24.96 -9.04 5.11
CA SER A 418 24.60 -8.32 3.89
C SER A 418 24.14 -6.93 4.29
N ASP A 419 24.65 -5.91 3.62
CA ASP A 419 24.30 -4.48 3.80
C ASP A 419 22.82 -4.14 3.45
N ASN A 420 21.96 -5.15 3.26
CA ASN A 420 20.56 -4.96 2.93
C ASN A 420 19.75 -4.59 4.17
N VAL A 421 18.93 -3.54 4.03
CA VAL A 421 18.05 -3.00 5.08
C VAL A 421 16.95 -3.99 5.42
N GLN A 422 17.23 -4.91 6.34
CA GLN A 422 16.25 -5.79 6.95
C GLN A 422 15.62 -5.09 8.17
N TRP A 423 14.32 -5.33 8.39
CA TRP A 423 13.61 -4.82 9.56
C TRP A 423 14.19 -5.44 10.83
N ASP A 424 14.77 -4.60 11.69
CA ASP A 424 15.46 -5.01 12.90
C ASP A 424 15.18 -4.03 14.05
N PRO A 425 14.09 -4.22 14.81
CA PRO A 425 13.72 -3.33 15.90
C PRO A 425 14.66 -3.41 17.11
N GLN A 426 15.58 -4.39 17.17
CA GLN A 426 16.53 -4.51 18.27
C GLN A 426 17.66 -3.48 18.11
N HIS A 427 18.16 -3.32 16.88
CA HIS A 427 19.30 -2.44 16.58
C HIS A 427 18.89 -1.13 15.89
N ASN A 428 17.75 -1.07 15.19
CA ASN A 428 17.29 0.14 14.50
C ASN A 428 16.18 0.86 15.28
N ILE A 429 16.46 2.10 15.70
CA ILE A 429 15.55 2.95 16.48
C ILE A 429 14.28 3.29 15.69
N HIS A 430 14.39 3.49 14.37
CA HIS A 430 13.23 3.77 13.51
C HIS A 430 12.31 2.55 13.42
N ASP A 431 12.89 1.35 13.26
CA ASP A 431 12.12 0.11 13.20
C ASP A 431 11.39 -0.18 14.52
N ARG A 432 12.01 0.19 15.65
CA ARG A 432 11.43 0.11 16.98
C ARG A 432 10.27 1.08 17.20
N ALA A 433 10.25 2.21 16.48
CA ALA A 433 9.18 3.20 16.56
C ALA A 433 7.95 2.84 15.71
N HIS A 434 8.01 1.80 14.88
CA HIS A 434 6.88 1.38 14.05
C HIS A 434 5.65 0.97 14.89
N LEU A 435 4.51 1.57 14.58
CA LEU A 435 3.27 1.39 15.34
C LEU A 435 2.48 0.12 14.98
N MET A 436 2.58 -0.32 13.72
CA MET A 436 1.83 -1.47 13.20
C MET A 436 2.72 -2.36 12.30
N PRO A 437 3.73 -3.08 12.85
CA PRO A 437 4.66 -3.82 12.02
C PRO A 437 4.01 -5.04 11.36
N ILE A 438 3.99 -5.07 10.01
CA ILE A 438 3.49 -6.18 9.19
C ILE A 438 4.61 -6.60 8.25
N ILE A 439 5.28 -7.71 8.57
CA ILE A 439 6.59 -8.02 8.01
C ILE A 439 6.48 -8.98 6.83
N THR A 440 7.18 -8.69 5.73
CA THR A 440 7.25 -9.57 4.56
C THR A 440 8.01 -10.87 4.88
N PRO A 441 7.60 -12.02 4.33
CA PRO A 441 8.37 -13.26 4.43
C PRO A 441 9.64 -13.22 3.55
N GLY A 442 10.61 -14.07 3.89
CA GLY A 442 11.87 -14.21 3.15
C GLY A 442 12.81 -13.01 3.30
N PHE A 443 13.89 -13.00 2.51
CA PHE A 443 14.93 -11.98 2.58
C PHE A 443 14.81 -10.92 1.47
N PRO A 444 15.10 -9.63 1.73
CA PRO A 444 15.10 -9.03 3.05
C PRO A 444 13.66 -8.95 3.60
N ALA A 445 13.53 -9.12 4.91
CA ALA A 445 12.26 -8.92 5.59
C ALA A 445 12.08 -7.42 5.86
N VAL A 446 10.96 -6.83 5.42
CA VAL A 446 10.68 -5.40 5.58
C VAL A 446 9.29 -5.19 6.17
N ASN A 447 9.11 -4.09 6.92
CA ASN A 447 7.77 -3.66 7.34
C ASN A 447 7.01 -3.05 6.16
N THR A 448 5.82 -3.56 5.88
CA THR A 448 4.96 -3.04 4.79
C THR A 448 4.06 -1.87 5.22
N ALA A 449 3.98 -1.60 6.52
CA ALA A 449 3.10 -0.59 7.11
C ALA A 449 3.88 0.50 7.85
N VAL A 450 5.05 0.88 7.31
CA VAL A 450 5.95 1.92 7.88
C VAL A 450 5.30 3.30 7.99
N ASN A 451 4.32 3.58 7.14
CA ASN A 451 3.66 4.88 7.06
C ASN A 451 2.47 5.03 8.03
N VAL A 452 2.11 3.98 8.76
CA VAL A 452 1.01 4.04 9.74
C VAL A 452 1.41 4.91 10.92
N ASN A 453 0.60 5.94 11.20
CA ASN A 453 0.80 6.85 12.31
C ASN A 453 -0.27 6.67 13.40
N ILE A 454 -0.21 7.47 14.46
CA ILE A 454 -1.11 7.35 15.62
C ILE A 454 -2.56 7.51 15.19
N SER A 455 -2.82 8.48 14.32
CA SER A 455 -4.16 8.80 13.83
C SER A 455 -4.75 7.69 12.96
N THR A 456 -3.98 7.17 11.99
CA THR A 456 -4.46 6.12 11.10
C THR A 456 -4.53 4.76 11.78
N LEU A 457 -3.62 4.44 12.72
CA LEU A 457 -3.71 3.24 13.57
C LEU A 457 -5.01 3.25 14.38
N ARG A 458 -5.38 4.38 14.98
CA ARG A 458 -6.65 4.53 15.71
C ARG A 458 -7.84 4.20 14.79
N VAL A 459 -7.89 4.78 13.59
CA VAL A 459 -8.96 4.53 12.62
C VAL A 459 -8.99 3.05 12.21
N LEU A 460 -7.85 2.43 11.94
CA LEU A 460 -7.76 0.99 11.62
C LEU A 460 -8.34 0.13 12.74
N ARG A 461 -8.02 0.43 14.01
CA ARG A 461 -8.54 -0.29 15.18
C ARG A 461 -10.06 -0.10 15.34
N GLU A 462 -10.56 1.11 15.16
CA GLU A 462 -12.01 1.40 15.19
C GLU A 462 -12.75 0.61 14.11
N GLU A 463 -12.20 0.54 12.90
CA GLU A 463 -12.80 -0.18 11.78
C GLU A 463 -12.71 -1.71 11.92
N PHE A 464 -11.62 -2.25 12.52
CA PHE A 464 -11.57 -3.67 12.89
C PHE A 464 -12.64 -4.02 13.93
N ALA A 465 -12.80 -3.18 14.96
CA ALA A 465 -13.83 -3.37 15.98
C ALA A 465 -15.25 -3.20 15.41
N ARG A 466 -15.47 -2.29 14.46
CA ARG A 466 -16.73 -2.18 13.70
C ARG A 466 -17.01 -3.45 12.92
N GLY A 467 -16.03 -3.95 12.16
CA GLY A 467 -16.14 -5.21 11.42
C GLY A 467 -16.48 -6.39 12.34
N GLN A 468 -15.81 -6.50 13.48
CA GLN A 468 -16.09 -7.54 14.47
C GLN A 468 -17.54 -7.48 14.96
N ARG A 469 -18.02 -6.30 15.36
CA ARG A 469 -19.40 -6.10 15.83
C ARG A 469 -20.45 -6.52 14.79
N ILE A 470 -20.25 -6.13 13.53
CA ILE A 470 -21.12 -6.50 12.42
C ILE A 470 -21.13 -8.02 12.22
N MET A 471 -19.95 -8.64 12.18
CA MET A 471 -19.82 -10.08 11.98
C MET A 471 -20.42 -10.89 13.13
N ASP A 472 -20.26 -10.41 14.38
CA ASP A 472 -20.88 -11.02 15.55
C ASP A 472 -22.41 -10.90 15.52
N ASP A 473 -22.95 -9.76 15.10
CA ASP A 473 -24.40 -9.55 14.98
C ASP A 473 -25.02 -10.45 13.91
N LEU A 474 -24.41 -10.52 12.72
CA LEU A 474 -24.82 -11.43 11.66
C LEU A 474 -24.85 -12.88 12.15
N ARG A 475 -23.82 -13.30 12.87
CA ARG A 475 -23.73 -14.65 13.44
C ARG A 475 -24.78 -14.91 14.50
N ARG A 476 -24.98 -14.00 15.45
CA ARG A 476 -26.00 -14.13 16.52
C ARG A 476 -27.41 -14.24 15.94
N ARG A 477 -27.71 -13.48 14.90
CA ARG A 477 -29.03 -13.48 14.22
C ARG A 477 -29.16 -14.54 13.13
N SER A 478 -28.11 -15.35 12.90
CA SER A 478 -28.05 -16.34 11.83
C SER A 478 -28.36 -15.78 10.42
N LEU A 479 -27.97 -14.52 10.16
CA LEU A 479 -28.23 -13.84 8.90
C LEU A 479 -27.19 -14.20 7.84
N SER A 480 -27.65 -14.85 6.77
CA SER A 480 -26.81 -15.28 5.64
C SER A 480 -27.24 -14.70 4.29
N HIS A 481 -28.36 -13.97 4.21
CA HIS A 481 -28.83 -13.40 2.94
C HIS A 481 -27.84 -12.36 2.40
N PRO A 482 -27.58 -12.29 1.07
CA PRO A 482 -26.60 -11.37 0.47
C PRO A 482 -26.73 -9.91 0.91
N SER A 483 -27.96 -9.38 1.04
CA SER A 483 -28.21 -8.00 1.47
C SER A 483 -27.73 -7.69 2.89
N SER A 484 -27.68 -8.70 3.77
CA SER A 484 -27.23 -8.56 5.16
C SER A 484 -25.76 -8.15 5.25
N TRP A 485 -24.98 -8.42 4.20
CA TRP A 485 -23.56 -8.11 4.13
C TRP A 485 -23.28 -6.67 3.68
N ASN A 486 -24.26 -5.95 3.13
CA ASN A 486 -24.09 -4.58 2.63
C ASN A 486 -23.60 -3.61 3.73
N GLN A 487 -24.00 -3.83 4.98
CA GLN A 487 -23.53 -3.04 6.13
C GLN A 487 -22.01 -3.14 6.34
N LEU A 488 -21.38 -4.26 5.99
CA LEU A 488 -19.93 -4.40 6.08
C LEU A 488 -19.24 -3.46 5.09
N PHE A 489 -19.79 -3.32 3.89
CA PHE A 489 -19.24 -2.58 2.76
C PHE A 489 -19.80 -1.15 2.60
N THR A 490 -20.48 -0.62 3.61
CA THR A 490 -20.96 0.77 3.61
C THR A 490 -19.76 1.72 3.42
N PRO A 491 -19.84 2.72 2.52
CA PRO A 491 -18.78 3.70 2.34
C PRO A 491 -18.42 4.43 3.63
N THR A 492 -17.18 4.89 3.75
CA THR A 492 -16.71 5.63 4.92
C THR A 492 -17.48 6.94 5.12
N GLU A 493 -17.80 7.26 6.35
CA GLU A 493 -18.65 8.40 6.70
C GLU A 493 -17.83 9.66 7.02
N VAL A 494 -16.54 9.77 6.64
CA VAL A 494 -15.66 10.90 7.01
C VAL A 494 -16.31 12.27 6.79
N LEU A 495 -16.97 12.46 5.65
CA LEU A 495 -17.61 13.74 5.30
C LEU A 495 -18.81 14.09 6.19
N VAL A 496 -19.47 13.11 6.80
CA VAL A 496 -20.66 13.32 7.66
C VAL A 496 -20.41 13.00 9.13
N ARG A 497 -19.26 12.40 9.46
CA ARG A 497 -18.88 11.98 10.81
C ARG A 497 -18.35 13.12 11.67
N TYR A 498 -17.62 14.06 11.08
CA TYR A 498 -16.90 15.10 11.81
C TYR A 498 -17.59 16.45 11.69
N ASP A 499 -17.48 17.31 12.71
CA ASP A 499 -17.95 18.70 12.68
C ASP A 499 -16.94 19.62 11.98
N HIS A 500 -15.68 19.19 11.92
CA HIS A 500 -14.55 19.97 11.43
C HIS A 500 -13.77 19.19 10.38
N HIS A 501 -13.41 19.87 9.30
CA HIS A 501 -12.69 19.30 8.18
C HIS A 501 -11.57 20.23 7.72
N ILE A 502 -10.48 19.63 7.26
CA ILE A 502 -9.48 20.28 6.44
C ILE A 502 -9.76 19.86 5.00
N ALA A 503 -10.07 20.82 4.15
CA ALA A 503 -10.33 20.63 2.73
C ALA A 503 -9.08 21.06 1.95
N ILE A 504 -8.46 20.12 1.25
CA ILE A 504 -7.36 20.36 0.33
C ILE A 504 -7.96 20.37 -1.07
N GLU A 505 -8.18 21.56 -1.60
CA GLU A 505 -8.72 21.80 -2.94
C GLU A 505 -7.59 21.82 -3.95
N LEU A 506 -7.75 21.06 -5.03
CA LEU A 506 -6.80 20.96 -6.14
C LEU A 506 -7.49 21.45 -7.40
N ARG A 507 -6.82 22.32 -8.14
CA ARG A 507 -7.26 22.77 -9.47
C ARG A 507 -6.20 22.44 -10.51
N ALA A 508 -6.65 22.09 -11.71
CA ALA A 508 -5.78 21.74 -12.82
C ALA A 508 -6.49 22.02 -14.16
N PRO A 509 -5.77 22.24 -15.27
CA PRO A 509 -6.37 22.59 -16.56
C PRO A 509 -7.10 21.42 -17.26
N ASN A 510 -6.85 20.17 -16.86
CA ASN A 510 -7.50 18.98 -17.42
C ASN A 510 -7.39 17.78 -16.47
N GLU A 511 -8.11 16.70 -16.77
CA GLU A 511 -8.14 15.48 -15.95
C GLU A 511 -6.77 14.79 -15.82
N GLY A 512 -5.96 14.80 -16.90
CA GLY A 512 -4.60 14.23 -16.86
C GLY A 512 -3.69 14.99 -15.90
N ALA A 513 -3.71 16.33 -15.98
CA ALA A 513 -2.99 17.20 -15.06
C ALA A 513 -3.50 17.04 -13.61
N LEU A 514 -4.82 16.94 -13.40
CA LEU A 514 -5.37 16.70 -12.06
C LEU A 514 -4.92 15.34 -11.50
N ALA A 515 -4.88 14.29 -12.31
CA ALA A 515 -4.43 12.97 -11.88
C ALA A 515 -2.95 12.99 -11.44
N GLU A 516 -2.09 13.69 -12.18
CA GLU A 516 -0.68 13.88 -11.82
C GLU A 516 -0.56 14.68 -10.51
N TRP A 517 -1.24 15.83 -10.44
CA TRP A 517 -1.20 16.72 -9.29
C TRP A 517 -1.74 16.07 -8.01
N SER A 518 -2.89 15.40 -8.12
CA SER A 518 -3.49 14.67 -7.00
C SER A 518 -2.60 13.52 -6.50
N SER A 519 -1.95 12.77 -7.40
CA SER A 519 -1.01 11.72 -7.03
C SER A 519 0.20 12.25 -6.24
N PHE A 520 0.70 13.43 -6.64
CA PHE A 520 1.77 14.13 -5.92
C PHE A 520 1.29 14.59 -4.54
N VAL A 521 0.20 15.36 -4.46
CA VAL A 521 -0.32 15.89 -3.19
C VAL A 521 -0.66 14.75 -2.22
N ALA A 522 -1.34 13.69 -2.69
CA ALA A 522 -1.68 12.52 -1.88
C ALA A 522 -0.44 11.82 -1.29
N SER A 523 0.71 11.89 -1.96
CA SER A 523 1.97 11.34 -1.44
C SER A 523 2.55 12.15 -0.27
N ARG A 524 2.16 13.42 -0.15
CA ARG A 524 2.61 14.35 0.89
C ARG A 524 1.61 14.49 2.04
N THR A 525 0.31 14.25 1.83
CA THR A 525 -0.76 14.40 2.83
C THR A 525 -0.46 13.74 4.18
N ARG A 526 0.25 12.59 4.18
CA ARG A 526 0.66 11.94 5.43
C ARG A 526 1.51 12.84 6.32
N LYS A 527 2.40 13.67 5.77
CA LYS A 527 3.22 14.61 6.54
C LYS A 527 2.38 15.69 7.23
N LEU A 528 1.33 16.16 6.56
CA LEU A 528 0.36 17.07 7.17
C LEU A 528 -0.36 16.40 8.34
N VAL A 529 -0.84 15.16 8.18
CA VAL A 529 -1.46 14.38 9.27
C VAL A 529 -0.49 14.19 10.44
N GLU A 530 0.77 13.90 10.15
CA GLU A 530 1.84 13.74 11.16
C GLU A 530 2.10 15.04 11.94
N THR A 531 2.05 16.19 11.27
CA THR A 531 2.23 17.48 11.92
C THR A 531 1.01 17.80 12.80
N LEU A 532 -0.19 17.58 12.28
CA LEU A 532 -1.45 17.89 12.96
C LEU A 532 -1.70 17.00 14.18
N GLN A 533 -1.29 15.73 14.17
CA GLN A 533 -1.53 14.83 15.31
C GLN A 533 -0.75 15.25 16.58
N HIS A 534 0.30 16.06 16.43
CA HIS A 534 1.07 16.61 17.55
C HIS A 534 0.59 18.00 17.98
N THR A 535 -0.48 18.50 17.37
CA THR A 535 -1.06 19.80 17.70
C THR A 535 -1.96 19.68 18.94
N PRO A 536 -1.71 20.42 20.04
CA PRO A 536 -2.42 20.25 21.32
C PRO A 536 -3.93 20.49 21.27
N SER A 537 -4.44 21.22 20.28
CA SER A 537 -5.86 21.54 20.14
C SER A 537 -6.63 20.49 19.33
N VAL A 538 -5.93 19.64 18.58
CA VAL A 538 -6.51 18.59 17.73
C VAL A 538 -6.57 17.29 18.53
N ALA A 539 -7.76 16.75 18.75
CA ALA A 539 -7.96 15.51 19.50
C ALA A 539 -7.75 14.28 18.63
N THR A 540 -8.40 14.25 17.46
CA THR A 540 -8.35 13.09 16.57
C THR A 540 -8.38 13.50 15.11
N LEU A 541 -7.64 12.80 14.26
CA LEU A 541 -7.63 12.98 12.80
C LEU A 541 -8.09 11.72 12.06
N HIS A 542 -8.69 11.91 10.90
CA HIS A 542 -9.12 10.86 9.99
C HIS A 542 -8.98 11.35 8.54
N PRO A 543 -7.80 11.12 7.91
CA PRO A 543 -7.58 11.45 6.51
C PRO A 543 -8.40 10.54 5.58
N LEU A 544 -9.07 11.11 4.59
CA LEU A 544 -9.73 10.36 3.51
C LEU A 544 -8.71 10.21 2.35
N PRO A 545 -8.32 8.97 1.99
CA PRO A 545 -7.28 8.77 0.97
C PRO A 545 -7.77 8.96 -0.46
N GLU A 546 -9.07 8.97 -0.70
CA GLU A 546 -9.68 9.09 -2.03
C GLU A 546 -9.96 10.56 -2.36
N ILE A 547 -9.72 10.94 -3.61
CA ILE A 547 -10.08 12.26 -4.11
C ILE A 547 -11.59 12.32 -4.31
N VAL A 548 -12.21 13.37 -3.79
CA VAL A 548 -13.64 13.66 -3.95
C VAL A 548 -13.81 14.62 -5.11
N ARG A 549 -14.65 14.26 -6.06
CA ARG A 549 -15.00 15.09 -7.23
C ARG A 549 -16.32 15.80 -6.97
N PRO A 550 -16.43 17.12 -7.22
CA PRO A 550 -17.69 17.85 -7.06
C PRO A 550 -18.72 17.34 -8.08
N GLN A 551 -19.95 17.12 -7.62
CA GLN A 551 -21.09 16.70 -8.44
C GLN A 551 -21.82 17.91 -9.01
N GLY A 552 -22.17 17.86 -10.30
CA GLY A 552 -23.09 18.83 -10.91
C GLY A 552 -22.54 20.25 -11.09
N ALA A 553 -21.21 20.44 -11.07
CA ALA A 553 -20.66 21.67 -11.61
C ALA A 553 -20.92 21.68 -13.12
N GLU A 554 -21.82 22.55 -13.60
CA GLU A 554 -21.78 22.97 -15.00
C GLU A 554 -20.35 23.42 -15.27
N SER A 555 -19.77 22.89 -16.34
CA SER A 555 -18.42 23.17 -16.81
C SER A 555 -18.31 24.63 -17.26
N ASN A 556 -18.41 25.55 -16.31
CA ASN A 556 -18.02 26.92 -16.50
C ASN A 556 -16.56 26.99 -16.05
N ASP A 557 -15.71 27.23 -17.05
CA ASP A 557 -14.25 27.30 -17.07
C ASP A 557 -13.48 25.99 -17.29
N ASN A 558 -12.40 26.14 -18.08
CA ASN A 558 -11.41 25.16 -18.53
C ASN A 558 -10.63 24.47 -17.38
N GLU A 559 -11.18 24.41 -16.16
CA GLU A 559 -10.49 23.92 -14.97
C GLU A 559 -11.24 22.78 -14.29
N VAL A 560 -10.45 21.83 -13.82
CA VAL A 560 -10.90 20.58 -13.23
C VAL A 560 -10.51 20.56 -11.75
N THR A 561 -11.50 20.44 -10.86
CA THR A 561 -11.29 20.65 -9.40
C THR A 561 -11.53 19.40 -8.55
N GLY A 562 -10.59 18.96 -7.72
CA GLY A 562 -10.76 17.82 -6.82
C GLY A 562 -10.41 18.12 -5.38
N TYR A 563 -10.93 17.33 -4.43
CA TYR A 563 -10.75 17.58 -3.00
C TYR A 563 -10.18 16.37 -2.26
N TYR A 564 -9.23 16.60 -1.36
CA TYR A 564 -8.93 15.68 -0.26
C TYR A 564 -9.47 16.24 1.05
N PHE A 565 -9.96 15.36 1.92
CA PHE A 565 -10.52 15.74 3.20
C PHE A 565 -9.82 15.07 4.36
N ILE A 566 -9.58 15.83 5.44
CA ILE A 566 -9.18 15.28 6.74
C ILE A 566 -10.23 15.70 7.75
N GLY A 567 -11.04 14.75 8.20
CA GLY A 567 -12.00 14.98 9.28
C GLY A 567 -11.27 14.99 10.63
N TYR A 568 -11.64 15.90 11.53
CA TYR A 568 -11.01 15.97 12.84
C TYR A 568 -11.94 16.42 13.95
N THR A 569 -11.51 16.19 15.19
CA THR A 569 -12.18 16.67 16.41
C THR A 569 -11.24 17.54 17.23
N ILE A 570 -11.81 18.44 18.02
CA ILE A 570 -11.08 19.38 18.87
C ILE A 570 -11.13 18.85 20.30
N ASN A 571 -10.04 19.03 21.05
CA ASN A 571 -10.01 18.63 22.47
C ASN A 571 -11.09 19.41 23.23
N ALA A 572 -11.97 18.74 23.99
CA ALA A 572 -12.94 19.44 24.81
C ALA A 572 -12.23 20.22 25.94
N PRO A 573 -12.72 21.40 26.36
CA PRO A 573 -12.20 22.04 27.56
C PRO A 573 -12.39 21.12 28.78
N PRO A 574 -11.44 21.08 29.73
CA PRO A 574 -11.61 20.29 30.94
C PRO A 574 -12.90 20.73 31.66
N PRO A 575 -13.71 19.80 32.19
CA PRO A 575 -14.90 20.16 32.94
C PRO A 575 -14.50 21.04 34.13
N PRO A 576 -15.28 22.08 34.47
CA PRO A 576 -14.97 22.91 35.64
C PRO A 576 -14.95 22.00 36.87
N ARG A 577 -13.84 22.03 37.62
CA ARG A 577 -13.73 21.32 38.90
C ARG A 577 -14.90 21.77 39.78
N ARG A 578 -15.68 20.82 40.31
CA ARG A 578 -16.73 21.07 41.31
C ARG A 578 -16.07 21.64 42.57
N GLY A 579 -15.82 22.95 42.58
CA GLY A 579 -15.13 23.65 43.66
C GLY A 579 -15.18 25.17 43.50
N ASP A 580 -15.07 25.70 42.27
CA ASP A 580 -15.04 27.15 42.03
C ASP A 580 -16.43 27.78 41.85
N ARG A 581 -17.40 27.33 42.66
CA ARG A 581 -18.64 28.09 42.90
C ARG A 581 -18.57 28.73 44.26
N ARG A 582 -17.67 29.70 44.45
CA ARG A 582 -17.83 30.77 45.45
C ARG A 582 -16.85 31.91 45.16
N HIS A 583 -17.46 33.05 44.81
CA HIS A 583 -16.92 34.42 44.84
C HIS A 583 -15.87 34.80 43.79
N SER A 584 -16.34 35.19 42.60
CA SER A 584 -15.95 36.51 42.06
C SER A 584 -16.92 36.92 40.95
N ALA A 585 -17.82 37.85 41.28
CA ALA A 585 -18.43 38.69 40.26
C ALA A 585 -17.35 39.67 39.79
N ARG A 586 -16.60 39.29 38.74
CA ARG A 586 -15.68 40.18 38.04
C ARG A 586 -16.03 40.16 36.56
N ALA A 587 -16.08 41.37 35.98
CA ALA A 587 -16.45 41.69 34.61
C ALA A 587 -15.86 40.73 33.55
N PRO A 588 -16.52 40.56 32.39
CA PRO A 588 -16.03 39.65 31.35
C PRO A 588 -14.65 40.09 30.91
N VAL A 589 -13.65 39.27 31.23
CA VAL A 589 -12.30 39.41 30.66
C VAL A 589 -12.43 39.11 29.17
N GLN A 590 -12.34 40.15 28.35
CA GLN A 590 -12.08 40.02 26.92
C GLN A 590 -10.74 39.29 26.73
N GLY A 591 -10.69 38.30 25.83
CA GLY A 591 -9.43 37.91 25.20
C GLY A 591 -8.85 36.52 25.49
N LYS A 592 -9.63 35.48 25.80
CA LYS A 592 -9.19 34.10 25.52
C LYS A 592 -9.93 33.58 24.29
N PRO A 593 -9.25 33.35 23.16
CA PRO A 593 -9.88 32.73 22.00
C PRO A 593 -10.51 31.40 22.43
N GLY A 594 -11.73 31.14 21.96
CA GLY A 594 -12.41 29.88 22.22
C GLY A 594 -11.51 28.71 21.80
N ASN A 595 -11.66 27.55 22.42
CA ASN A 595 -10.87 26.37 22.10
C ASN A 595 -10.95 26.00 20.59
N GLU A 596 -12.09 26.31 19.97
CA GLU A 596 -12.28 26.19 18.53
C GLU A 596 -11.42 27.16 17.72
N GLU A 597 -11.28 28.41 18.15
CA GLU A 597 -10.47 29.44 17.50
C GLU A 597 -8.97 29.17 17.66
N LEU A 598 -8.56 28.67 18.84
CA LEU A 598 -7.21 28.14 19.05
C LEU A 598 -6.92 26.96 18.12
N ALA A 599 -7.84 26.01 18.00
CA ALA A 599 -7.69 24.89 17.07
C ALA A 599 -7.59 25.36 15.61
N LYS A 600 -8.44 26.31 15.19
CA LYS A 600 -8.38 26.92 13.85
C LYS A 600 -7.02 27.56 13.59
N SER A 601 -6.52 28.34 14.55
CA SER A 601 -5.21 28.99 14.42
C SER A 601 -4.07 27.98 14.30
N CYS A 602 -4.05 26.95 15.17
CA CYS A 602 -3.02 25.92 15.11
C CYS A 602 -3.06 25.12 13.80
N VAL A 603 -4.26 24.73 13.35
CA VAL A 603 -4.45 24.03 12.07
C VAL A 603 -4.01 24.91 10.91
N ALA A 604 -4.39 26.19 10.89
CA ALA A 604 -3.96 27.14 9.87
C ALA A 604 -2.43 27.28 9.83
N SER A 605 -1.77 27.35 10.99
CA SER A 605 -0.31 27.40 11.06
C SER A 605 0.35 26.15 10.49
N ALA A 606 -0.13 24.95 10.87
CA ALA A 606 0.41 23.68 10.36
C ALA A 606 0.19 23.53 8.85
N THR A 607 -0.98 23.95 8.36
CA THR A 607 -1.33 23.96 6.94
C THR A 607 -0.44 24.91 6.14
N ARG A 608 -0.21 26.14 6.61
CA ARG A 608 0.69 27.10 5.92
C ARG A 608 2.12 26.57 5.84
N TYR A 609 2.61 25.98 6.93
CA TYR A 609 3.92 25.35 6.94
C TYR A 609 4.00 24.21 5.91
N PHE A 610 2.97 23.34 5.85
CA PHE A 610 2.91 22.25 4.88
C PHE A 610 2.87 22.75 3.43
N LEU A 611 2.05 23.77 3.12
CA LEU A 611 2.01 24.39 1.79
C LEU A 611 3.38 24.89 1.36
N ALA A 612 4.02 25.70 2.22
CA ALA A 612 5.31 26.31 1.92
C ALA A 612 6.45 25.28 1.75
N THR A 613 6.45 24.21 2.54
CA THR A 613 7.56 23.24 2.57
C THR A 613 7.39 22.05 1.63
N GLU A 614 6.16 21.62 1.36
CA GLU A 614 5.90 20.39 0.61
C GLU A 614 5.28 20.63 -0.77
N LEU A 615 4.54 21.73 -0.98
CA LEU A 615 3.73 21.93 -2.19
C LEU A 615 4.17 23.13 -3.04
N ASP A 616 4.48 24.28 -2.46
CA ASP A 616 4.83 25.49 -3.23
C ASP A 616 6.23 25.42 -3.85
N ALA A 617 7.18 24.78 -3.16
CA ALA A 617 8.54 24.55 -3.67
C ALA A 617 8.65 23.30 -4.57
N ALA A 618 7.52 22.65 -4.91
CA ALA A 618 7.54 21.39 -5.66
C ALA A 618 7.77 21.62 -7.15
N ALA A 619 8.80 20.98 -7.71
CA ALA A 619 9.08 21.01 -9.15
C ALA A 619 7.99 20.33 -9.98
N GLU A 620 7.17 19.48 -9.36
CA GLU A 620 6.03 18.80 -9.96
C GLU A 620 4.81 19.71 -10.20
N LYS A 621 4.77 20.91 -9.61
CA LYS A 621 3.70 21.90 -9.83
C LYS A 621 3.89 22.58 -11.18
N LYS A 622 3.01 22.26 -12.14
CA LYS A 622 3.02 22.85 -13.51
C LYS A 622 2.11 24.10 -13.57
N PRO A 623 2.27 24.96 -14.59
CA PRO A 623 1.35 26.08 -14.82
C PRO A 623 -0.12 25.60 -14.88
N GLY A 624 -1.00 26.29 -14.15
CA GLY A 624 -2.42 25.92 -14.00
C GLY A 624 -2.71 24.85 -12.94
N MET A 625 -1.70 24.28 -12.28
CA MET A 625 -1.89 23.43 -11.10
C MET A 625 -1.89 24.27 -9.83
N GLU A 626 -3.03 24.31 -9.14
CA GLU A 626 -3.20 25.06 -7.91
C GLU A 626 -3.61 24.16 -6.75
N VAL A 627 -3.27 24.59 -5.54
CA VAL A 627 -3.66 23.92 -4.30
C VAL A 627 -4.03 24.96 -3.26
N GLU A 628 -5.17 24.77 -2.64
CA GLU A 628 -5.63 25.59 -1.52
C GLU A 628 -6.02 24.67 -0.36
N ILE A 629 -5.61 25.01 0.86
CA ILE A 629 -5.96 24.21 2.03
C ILE A 629 -6.72 25.07 3.03
N ASN A 630 -7.98 24.70 3.24
CA ASN A 630 -8.93 25.45 4.02
C ASN A 630 -9.44 24.65 5.21
N TYR A 631 -9.53 25.30 6.36
CA TYR A 631 -10.35 24.80 7.46
C TYR A 631 -11.81 25.11 7.17
N ARG A 632 -12.69 24.11 7.30
CA ARG A 632 -14.13 24.28 7.11
C ARG A 632 -14.90 23.58 8.23
N SER A 633 -15.97 24.22 8.71
CA SER A 633 -16.98 23.48 9.46
C SER A 633 -17.74 22.57 8.50
N TRP A 634 -18.43 21.56 9.04
CA TRP A 634 -19.30 20.72 8.21
C TRP A 634 -20.38 21.52 7.48
N ASN A 635 -20.82 22.64 8.04
CA ASN A 635 -21.79 23.54 7.41
C ASN A 635 -21.24 24.29 6.19
N ASP A 636 -19.94 24.51 6.15
CA ASP A 636 -19.27 25.29 5.10
C ASP A 636 -18.63 24.41 4.01
N LEU A 637 -18.82 23.09 4.11
CA LEU A 637 -18.42 22.16 3.06
C LEU A 637 -19.29 22.37 1.80
N PRO A 638 -18.69 22.43 0.60
CA PRO A 638 -19.45 22.62 -0.64
C PRO A 638 -20.55 21.57 -0.80
N SER A 639 -21.74 21.97 -1.22
CA SER A 639 -22.86 21.02 -1.43
C SER A 639 -22.53 19.96 -2.49
N THR A 640 -21.69 20.32 -3.45
CA THR A 640 -21.25 19.48 -4.57
C THR A 640 -20.38 18.30 -4.14
N VAL A 641 -19.73 18.33 -2.96
CA VAL A 641 -18.87 17.21 -2.52
C VAL A 641 -19.68 16.04 -1.93
N PHE A 642 -20.97 16.24 -1.66
CA PHE A 642 -21.83 15.21 -1.10
C PHE A 642 -22.56 14.42 -2.18
N PRO A 643 -22.49 13.07 -2.16
CA PRO A 643 -23.31 12.24 -3.03
C PRO A 643 -24.80 12.51 -2.81
N GLY A 644 -25.52 12.92 -3.86
CA GLY A 644 -26.93 13.30 -3.76
C GLY A 644 -27.19 14.67 -3.10
N GLY A 645 -26.15 15.48 -2.94
CA GLY A 645 -26.22 16.85 -2.47
C GLY A 645 -26.41 16.99 -0.95
N ARG A 646 -26.56 18.25 -0.52
CA ARG A 646 -26.59 18.64 0.90
C ARG A 646 -27.72 17.97 1.69
N THR A 647 -28.90 17.84 1.09
CA THR A 647 -30.07 17.24 1.76
C THR A 647 -29.85 15.77 2.09
N ALA A 648 -29.27 15.00 1.17
CA ALA A 648 -28.90 13.61 1.42
C ALA A 648 -27.86 13.51 2.54
N ALA A 649 -26.85 14.39 2.52
CA ALA A 649 -25.81 14.46 3.55
C ALA A 649 -26.34 14.76 4.95
N ILE A 650 -27.34 15.64 5.08
CA ILE A 650 -28.02 15.90 6.36
C ILE A 650 -28.67 14.62 6.89
N GLY A 651 -29.39 13.89 6.02
CA GLY A 651 -30.00 12.61 6.39
C GLY A 651 -28.98 11.53 6.77
N GLU A 652 -27.86 11.45 6.06
CA GLU A 652 -26.74 10.54 6.38
C GLU A 652 -26.09 10.88 7.71
N ARG A 653 -25.82 12.17 7.95
CA ARG A 653 -25.27 12.66 9.22
C ARG A 653 -26.20 12.35 10.39
N ALA A 654 -27.50 12.59 10.25
CA ALA A 654 -28.48 12.27 11.27
C ALA A 654 -28.50 10.75 11.58
N ARG A 655 -28.52 9.90 10.55
CA ARG A 655 -28.43 8.44 10.70
C ARG A 655 -27.14 8.01 11.40
N TYR A 656 -26.01 8.62 11.05
CA TYR A 656 -24.73 8.34 11.69
C TYR A 656 -24.75 8.68 13.18
N ILE A 657 -25.20 9.90 13.54
CA ILE A 657 -25.28 10.37 14.93
C ILE A 657 -26.21 9.46 15.76
N LEU A 658 -27.39 9.11 15.23
CA LEU A 658 -28.33 8.20 15.90
C LEU A 658 -27.74 6.80 16.09
N SER A 659 -27.04 6.27 15.10
CA SER A 659 -26.34 4.99 15.21
C SER A 659 -25.25 5.02 16.28
N GLN A 660 -24.46 6.10 16.37
CA GLN A 660 -23.46 6.26 17.43
C GLN A 660 -24.12 6.33 18.81
N ALA A 661 -25.17 7.13 18.97
CA ALA A 661 -25.91 7.23 20.23
C ALA A 661 -26.48 5.88 20.66
N HIS A 662 -27.06 5.11 19.73
CA HIS A 662 -27.55 3.76 20.01
C HIS A 662 -26.42 2.82 20.46
N HIS A 663 -25.26 2.87 19.80
CA HIS A 663 -24.10 2.05 20.21
C HIS A 663 -23.55 2.44 21.58
N VAL A 664 -23.50 3.74 21.90
CA VAL A 664 -23.09 4.21 23.24
C VAL A 664 -24.09 3.74 24.29
N ASN A 665 -25.40 3.84 24.02
CA ASN A 665 -26.43 3.38 24.94
C ASN A 665 -26.38 1.87 25.18
N LEU A 666 -26.13 1.08 24.13
CA LEU A 666 -25.89 -0.37 24.26
C LEU A 666 -24.65 -0.66 25.11
N ALA A 667 -23.55 0.05 24.89
CA ALA A 667 -22.31 -0.13 25.64
C ALA A 667 -22.46 0.25 27.12
N LEU A 668 -23.30 1.23 27.43
CA LEU A 668 -23.63 1.66 28.79
C LEU A 668 -24.73 0.82 29.46
N GLY A 669 -25.30 -0.17 28.75
CA GLY A 669 -26.41 -0.98 29.27
C GLY A 669 -27.72 -0.20 29.47
N LEU A 670 -27.84 0.96 28.83
CA LEU A 670 -28.99 1.88 28.94
C LEU A 670 -30.08 1.58 27.91
N ALA A 671 -29.78 0.78 26.88
CA ALA A 671 -30.78 0.28 25.95
C ALA A 671 -31.46 -0.97 26.55
N ARG A 672 -32.69 -0.80 27.04
CA ARG A 672 -33.61 -1.90 27.36
C ARG A 672 -34.38 -2.34 26.13
#